data_AF-A0A7C6Y4M9-F1
#
_entry.id   AF-A0A7C6Y4M9-F1
#
_cell.length_a   1.000
_cell.length_b   1.000
_cell.length_c   1.000
_cell.angle_alpha   90.00
_cell.angle_beta   90.00
_cell.angle_gamma   90.00
#
_symmetry.space_group_name_H-M   'P 1'
#
loop_
_entity.id
_entity.type
_entity.pdbx_description
1 polymer ?
#
loop_
_entity_poly.entity_id
_entity_poly.type
_entity_poly.pdbx_seq_one_letter_code
_entity_poly.pdbx_strand_id
1 'polypeptide(L)'
;MAKLEKLKVKNVKGKYVPIFKLHPILKEMWDFEKNIDINPDDYSKSSELTVYWKCDKGHSYPMTIRRRIYTIKKGCPKCNTEQRFKEVEANNRLSVRFPEIANEFDLNKNKDVTTDQIHYGSQKTYWWKCPNGHSYEAKVSYRTLRGHGCPYCSGYKVTKEESFGSKYPKLLEEWDYSKNEKSPFTISSGSEYKAWWKCPNGHSYQRRIHAKIKSRECPICKGIIANPDNCLATTNPDLLKEWDYDRNNPLNPNNLLRGSHKKVWWKCPNGHEYQTTIYTRAIYGTGCPICDAEKRTSFPEQAIGFYLEKFTDVLYRHKIEKTEIDVFLPKLAIGIEYDGSFYHKGSENEKRESRKNNFLKANNVLLIRVKEHKDKRITINCKKTYYGYLINTPYSQAYLFIKELMDCINNIIKTEKGCSHSFDVNIERDRGTILERYNTNFKANSVAIKKPIGIRKWDYSKNGNVDPNTIPVSSKKRFFWKCPTCGYEWEGAVENLTNTTTCVKCVHSGAIIDNTKAYSLAEQYPNVLKEWDYNKNQNLDPKSLTPGSNKKVWWKCSKCGFEWESSIKVRVKGHGCPQCGIQRARASKFKKILNIETKEVFNSIIEASEKYNIGRTSITSCLNGRSKTAGGYHWEYVD
;
A
#
# COMPACT_ATOMS: atom_id res chain seq x y z
N MET A 1 -34.73 86.09 31.10
CA MET A 1 -36.09 86.55 31.46
C MET A 1 -36.91 85.36 31.95
N ALA A 2 -36.94 85.12 33.27
CA ALA A 2 -38.04 84.50 34.04
C ALA A 2 -37.54 84.13 35.46
N LYS A 3 -37.88 84.99 36.42
CA LYS A 3 -38.00 84.76 37.89
C LYS A 3 -36.92 83.91 38.61
N LEU A 4 -35.82 84.55 38.99
CA LEU A 4 -35.17 84.26 40.28
C LEU A 4 -35.95 84.99 41.37
N GLU A 5 -37.03 84.36 41.84
CA GLU A 5 -37.80 84.85 42.98
C GLU A 5 -36.92 84.80 44.23
N LYS A 6 -36.69 86.00 44.80
CA LYS A 6 -36.02 86.22 46.08
C LYS A 6 -36.74 85.46 47.18
N LEU A 7 -36.28 84.25 47.52
CA LEU A 7 -36.61 83.62 48.80
C LEU A 7 -35.77 84.25 49.91
N LYS A 8 -36.03 85.53 50.20
CA LYS A 8 -35.76 86.11 51.52
C LYS A 8 -36.81 85.56 52.48
N VAL A 9 -36.58 84.37 53.05
CA VAL A 9 -37.41 83.88 54.15
C VAL A 9 -37.10 84.73 55.38
N LYS A 10 -37.88 85.79 55.61
CA LYS A 10 -37.96 86.48 56.90
C LYS A 10 -38.84 85.64 57.83
N ASN A 11 -38.33 85.30 59.01
CA ASN A 11 -39.15 84.83 60.11
C ASN A 11 -39.31 85.95 61.16
N VAL A 12 -40.49 86.00 61.76
CA VAL A 12 -41.02 87.09 62.58
C VAL A 12 -40.34 87.11 63.96
N LYS A 13 -39.18 87.78 64.08
CA LYS A 13 -38.55 88.37 65.30
C LYS A 13 -37.09 88.73 65.00
N GLY A 14 -36.87 89.94 64.50
CA GLY A 14 -35.59 90.41 63.96
C GLY A 14 -34.34 90.14 64.81
N LYS A 15 -33.35 89.50 64.20
CA LYS A 15 -32.00 90.03 63.90
C LYS A 15 -31.29 89.05 62.97
N TYR A 16 -30.99 89.49 61.76
CA TYR A 16 -30.17 88.75 60.81
C TYR A 16 -28.73 88.69 61.36
N VAL A 17 -28.17 87.51 61.58
CA VAL A 17 -26.73 87.39 61.82
C VAL A 17 -26.10 86.80 60.57
N PRO A 18 -25.39 87.63 59.77
CA PRO A 18 -24.62 87.19 58.63
C PRO A 18 -23.77 85.97 58.92
N ILE A 19 -23.65 85.04 57.94
CA ILE A 19 -22.90 83.80 58.12
C ILE A 19 -21.45 84.02 58.58
N PHE A 20 -20.78 85.07 58.11
CA PHE A 20 -19.40 85.37 58.50
C PHE A 20 -19.30 85.95 59.91
N LYS A 21 -20.34 86.59 60.43
CA LYS A 21 -20.37 87.03 61.83
C LYS A 21 -20.53 85.83 62.78
N LEU A 22 -21.27 84.80 62.37
CA LEU A 22 -21.44 83.57 63.15
C LEU A 22 -20.21 82.65 63.07
N HIS A 23 -19.59 82.57 61.90
CA HIS A 23 -18.42 81.72 61.65
C HIS A 23 -17.38 82.47 60.80
N PRO A 24 -16.51 83.29 61.43
CA PRO A 24 -15.54 84.13 60.71
C PRO A 24 -14.63 83.35 59.75
N ILE A 25 -14.24 82.13 60.13
CA ILE A 25 -13.41 81.24 59.31
C ILE A 25 -14.04 80.92 57.94
N LEU A 26 -15.37 80.96 57.81
CA LEU A 26 -16.03 80.74 56.52
C LEU A 26 -15.70 81.82 55.48
N LYS A 27 -15.32 83.02 55.93
CA LYS A 27 -14.89 84.10 55.04
C LYS A 27 -13.60 83.73 54.31
N GLU A 28 -12.66 83.11 55.02
CA GLU A 28 -11.40 82.63 54.46
C GLU A 28 -11.60 81.45 53.50
N MET A 29 -12.70 80.71 53.68
CA MET A 29 -13.04 79.56 52.85
C MET A 29 -13.97 79.91 51.67
N TRP A 30 -14.36 81.17 51.51
CA TRP A 30 -15.29 81.60 50.47
C TRP A 30 -14.56 81.82 49.15
N ASP A 31 -15.06 81.24 48.06
CA ASP A 31 -14.48 81.45 46.74
C ASP A 31 -15.07 82.74 46.11
N PHE A 32 -14.42 83.88 46.37
CA PHE A 32 -14.88 85.18 45.88
C PHE A 32 -14.88 85.30 44.35
N GLU A 33 -14.01 84.55 43.66
CA GLU A 33 -13.94 84.56 42.19
C GLU A 33 -15.16 83.87 41.57
N LYS A 34 -15.66 82.80 42.21
CA LYS A 34 -16.80 82.02 41.70
C LYS A 34 -18.16 82.40 42.28
N ASN A 35 -18.18 83.15 43.37
CA ASN A 35 -19.40 83.65 44.01
C ASN A 35 -19.58 85.16 43.77
N ILE A 36 -19.12 85.68 42.63
CA ILE A 36 -19.02 87.13 42.35
C ILE A 36 -20.33 87.91 42.56
N ASP A 37 -21.47 87.28 42.25
CA ASP A 37 -22.80 87.90 42.36
C ASP A 37 -23.53 87.56 43.67
N ILE A 38 -22.85 86.93 44.63
CA ILE A 38 -23.46 86.44 45.87
C ILE A 38 -22.86 87.22 47.05
N ASN A 39 -23.67 88.09 47.66
CA ASN A 39 -23.29 88.74 48.90
C ASN A 39 -23.44 87.76 50.09
N PRO A 40 -22.35 87.35 50.77
CA PRO A 40 -22.42 86.38 51.86
C PRO A 40 -23.22 86.89 53.06
N ASP A 41 -23.26 88.21 53.27
CA ASP A 41 -23.98 88.83 54.38
C ASP A 41 -25.50 88.77 54.23
N ASP A 42 -26.00 88.34 53.06
CA ASP A 42 -27.42 88.08 52.79
C ASP A 42 -27.85 86.65 53.15
N TYR A 43 -26.98 85.79 53.70
CA TYR A 43 -27.30 84.38 54.03
C TYR A 43 -27.07 84.03 55.52
N SER A 44 -27.88 83.09 56.03
CA SER A 44 -27.83 82.60 57.42
C SER A 44 -27.30 81.17 57.50
N LYS A 45 -27.02 80.70 58.72
CA LYS A 45 -26.47 79.35 58.98
C LYS A 45 -27.34 78.18 58.47
N SER A 46 -28.63 78.41 58.22
CA SER A 46 -29.56 77.39 57.72
C SER A 46 -29.77 77.44 56.19
N SER A 47 -29.02 78.29 55.47
CA SER A 47 -29.18 78.45 54.02
C SER A 47 -28.81 77.18 53.25
N GLU A 48 -29.73 76.72 52.39
CA GLU A 48 -29.51 75.62 51.43
C GLU A 48 -28.88 76.11 50.12
N LEU A 49 -28.54 77.41 50.01
CA LEU A 49 -27.85 77.93 48.84
C LEU A 49 -26.50 77.23 48.68
N THR A 50 -26.28 76.66 47.50
CA THR A 50 -24.98 76.11 47.09
C THR A 50 -24.08 77.24 46.61
N VAL A 51 -22.93 77.37 47.26
CA VAL A 51 -21.89 78.33 46.91
C VAL A 51 -20.56 77.60 46.77
N TYR A 52 -19.58 78.24 46.14
CA TYR A 52 -18.24 77.70 46.00
C TYR A 52 -17.40 78.01 47.23
N TRP A 53 -16.74 76.98 47.77
CA TRP A 53 -15.78 77.10 48.85
C TRP A 53 -14.38 76.83 48.31
N LYS A 54 -13.41 77.59 48.76
CA LYS A 54 -11.98 77.46 48.42
C LYS A 54 -11.22 77.03 49.67
N CYS A 55 -10.37 76.01 49.56
CA CYS A 55 -9.49 75.61 50.66
C CYS A 55 -8.09 76.22 50.50
N ASP A 56 -7.25 76.05 51.53
CA ASP A 56 -5.83 76.45 51.59
C ASP A 56 -4.98 75.92 50.42
N LYS A 57 -5.21 74.68 49.99
CA LYS A 57 -4.58 74.06 48.81
C LYS A 57 -5.15 74.54 47.47
N GLY A 58 -6.04 75.54 47.47
CA GLY A 58 -6.63 76.13 46.26
C GLY A 58 -7.80 75.37 45.66
N HIS A 59 -8.27 74.28 46.27
CA HIS A 59 -9.42 73.53 45.76
C HIS A 59 -10.71 74.31 45.91
N SER A 60 -11.34 74.63 44.78
CA SER A 60 -12.69 75.20 44.69
C SER A 60 -13.74 74.10 44.49
N TYR A 61 -14.78 74.07 45.31
CA TYR A 61 -15.85 73.06 45.26
C TYR A 61 -17.23 73.59 45.70
N PRO A 62 -18.33 73.16 45.05
CA PRO A 62 -19.68 73.59 45.42
C PRO A 62 -20.19 72.84 46.65
N MET A 63 -20.80 73.56 47.60
CA MET A 63 -21.49 72.98 48.75
C MET A 63 -22.51 73.96 49.34
N THR A 64 -23.62 73.45 49.90
CA THR A 64 -24.57 74.32 50.59
C THR A 64 -23.95 74.97 51.83
N ILE A 65 -24.34 76.21 52.13
CA ILE A 65 -23.88 76.96 53.31
C ILE A 65 -24.15 76.16 54.59
N ARG A 66 -25.37 75.63 54.75
CA ARG A 66 -25.75 74.77 55.88
C ARG A 66 -24.81 73.57 56.01
N ARG A 67 -24.57 72.83 54.92
CA ARG A 67 -23.71 71.63 54.94
C ARG A 67 -22.25 71.96 55.21
N ARG A 68 -21.74 73.09 54.72
CA ARG A 68 -20.37 73.53 55.01
C ARG A 68 -20.17 73.79 56.50
N ILE A 69 -21.15 74.42 57.16
CA ILE A 69 -21.10 74.67 58.61
C ILE A 69 -21.02 73.35 59.39
N TYR A 70 -21.89 72.37 59.09
CA TYR A 70 -21.83 71.04 59.74
C TYR A 70 -20.55 70.27 59.46
N THR A 71 -19.91 70.50 58.31
CA THR A 71 -18.72 69.76 57.87
C THR A 71 -17.43 70.56 58.00
N ILE A 72 -17.45 71.67 58.74
CA ILE A 72 -16.31 72.59 58.82
C ILE A 72 -15.04 71.88 59.32
N LYS A 73 -15.18 71.02 60.34
CA LYS A 73 -14.11 70.18 60.90
C LYS A 73 -13.67 69.02 60.00
N LYS A 74 -14.47 68.63 58.99
CA LYS A 74 -14.13 67.56 58.04
C LYS A 74 -13.23 68.05 56.90
N GLY A 75 -12.92 69.34 56.83
CA GLY A 75 -12.02 69.90 55.82
C GLY A 75 -12.59 69.92 54.41
N CYS A 76 -11.69 69.97 53.42
CA CYS A 76 -12.03 69.99 51.99
C CYS A 76 -12.30 68.56 51.49
N PRO A 77 -13.47 68.30 50.84
CA PRO A 77 -13.76 66.97 50.28
C PRO A 77 -12.73 66.51 49.25
N LYS A 78 -12.23 67.41 48.39
CA LYS A 78 -11.21 67.09 47.38
C LYS A 78 -9.89 66.65 48.02
N CYS A 79 -9.41 67.37 49.03
CA CYS A 79 -8.20 66.98 49.78
C CYS A 79 -8.34 65.60 50.43
N ASN A 80 -9.50 65.30 51.03
CA ASN A 80 -9.75 64.00 51.65
C ASN A 80 -9.79 62.87 50.61
N THR A 81 -10.35 63.12 49.43
CA THR A 81 -10.34 62.18 48.31
C THR A 81 -8.91 61.92 47.82
N GLU A 82 -8.09 62.95 47.65
CA GLU A 82 -6.68 62.81 47.26
C GLU A 82 -5.88 62.02 48.30
N GLN A 83 -6.09 62.30 49.60
CA GLN A 83 -5.43 61.55 50.67
C GLN A 83 -5.83 60.07 50.64
N ARG A 84 -7.12 59.77 50.50
CA ARG A 84 -7.61 58.39 50.39
C ARG A 84 -7.05 57.69 49.15
N PHE A 85 -6.90 58.40 48.02
CA PHE A 85 -6.26 57.85 46.82
C PHE A 85 -4.79 57.48 47.08
N LYS A 86 -4.03 58.37 47.74
CA LYS A 86 -2.63 58.09 48.11
C LYS A 86 -2.49 56.90 49.07
N GLU A 87 -3.40 56.76 50.04
CA GLU A 87 -3.44 55.60 50.95
C GLU A 87 -3.74 54.29 50.20
N VAL A 88 -4.69 54.30 49.26
CA VAL A 88 -5.01 53.14 48.42
C VAL A 88 -3.83 52.77 47.51
N GLU A 89 -3.17 53.76 46.91
CA GLU A 89 -2.00 53.55 46.05
C GLU A 89 -0.82 52.97 46.85
N ALA A 90 -0.57 53.47 48.07
CA ALA A 90 0.44 52.92 48.97
C ALA A 90 0.13 51.46 49.37
N ASN A 91 -1.13 51.15 49.69
CA ASN A 91 -1.56 49.79 50.05
C ASN A 91 -1.53 48.79 48.90
N ASN A 92 -1.46 49.26 47.65
CA ASN A 92 -1.38 48.43 46.46
C ASN A 92 0.06 48.16 45.98
N ARG A 93 1.07 48.66 46.70
CA ARG A 93 2.48 48.35 46.44
C ARG A 93 2.78 46.89 46.78
N LEU A 94 3.63 46.26 45.98
CA LEU A 94 4.04 44.86 46.16
C LEU A 94 4.72 44.65 47.51
N SER A 95 5.62 45.55 47.90
CA SER A 95 6.33 45.55 49.19
C SER A 95 5.40 45.57 50.39
N VAL A 96 4.28 46.30 50.30
CA VAL A 96 3.32 46.46 51.41
C VAL A 96 2.35 45.29 51.48
N ARG A 97 1.75 44.91 50.33
CA ARG A 97 0.67 43.92 50.31
C ARG A 97 1.16 42.48 50.31
N PHE A 98 2.38 42.23 49.80
CA PHE A 98 2.97 40.90 49.71
C PHE A 98 4.47 40.93 50.08
N PRO A 99 4.81 41.23 51.34
CA PRO A 99 6.20 41.40 51.78
C PRO A 99 7.07 40.15 51.56
N GLU A 100 6.53 38.96 51.80
CA GLU A 100 7.27 37.70 51.57
C GLU A 100 7.62 37.47 50.11
N ILE A 101 6.72 37.84 49.18
CA ILE A 101 6.98 37.73 47.74
C ILE A 101 7.97 38.83 47.32
N ALA A 102 7.87 40.03 47.90
CA ALA A 102 8.80 41.12 47.65
C ALA A 102 10.24 40.74 48.05
N ASN A 103 10.42 39.95 49.11
CA ASN A 103 11.73 39.43 49.54
C ASN A 103 12.38 38.50 48.50
N GLU A 104 11.58 37.85 47.65
CA GLU A 104 12.10 37.03 46.55
C GLU A 104 12.46 37.84 45.29
N PHE A 105 12.29 39.17 45.28
CA PHE A 105 12.60 40.00 44.12
C PHE A 105 14.11 40.15 43.92
N ASP A 106 14.63 39.80 42.74
CA ASP A 106 16.08 39.84 42.48
C ASP A 106 16.53 41.27 42.11
N LEU A 107 16.91 42.06 43.11
CA LEU A 107 17.34 43.45 42.93
C LEU A 107 18.57 43.60 42.01
N ASN A 108 19.47 42.61 42.00
CA ASN A 108 20.68 42.67 41.18
C ASN A 108 20.38 42.54 39.68
N LYS A 109 19.34 41.76 39.34
CA LYS A 109 18.92 41.52 37.95
C LYS A 109 17.86 42.50 37.45
N ASN A 110 17.03 43.05 38.32
CA ASN A 110 15.99 44.02 37.95
C ASN A 110 16.41 45.47 38.23
N LYS A 111 17.66 45.80 37.87
CA LYS A 111 18.28 47.11 38.12
C LYS A 111 17.30 48.27 37.88
N ASP A 112 17.35 49.28 38.75
CA ASP A 112 16.55 50.52 38.72
C ASP A 112 15.06 50.40 39.08
N VAL A 113 14.59 49.25 39.56
CA VAL A 113 13.20 49.09 40.02
C VAL A 113 13.16 48.49 41.42
N THR A 114 12.44 49.14 42.34
CA THR A 114 12.17 48.60 43.69
C THR A 114 10.74 48.08 43.81
N THR A 115 10.51 47.18 44.75
CA THR A 115 9.18 46.59 45.00
C THR A 115 8.15 47.62 45.49
N ASP A 116 8.59 48.75 46.03
CA ASP A 116 7.73 49.89 46.42
C ASP A 116 7.10 50.63 45.23
N GLN A 117 7.70 50.50 44.04
CA GLN A 117 7.21 51.13 42.82
C GLN A 117 6.31 50.20 42.01
N ILE A 118 6.13 48.95 42.46
CA ILE A 118 5.43 47.91 41.70
C ILE A 118 4.03 47.69 42.29
N HIS A 119 2.99 47.85 41.47
CA HIS A 119 1.65 47.42 41.84
C HIS A 119 1.56 45.89 41.88
N TYR A 120 0.98 45.32 42.95
CA TYR A 120 0.95 43.85 43.16
C TYR A 120 0.27 43.06 42.02
N GLY A 121 -0.67 43.68 41.28
CA GLY A 121 -1.37 43.09 40.14
C GLY A 121 -0.66 43.26 38.78
N SER A 122 0.56 43.79 38.75
CA SER A 122 1.28 44.09 37.50
C SER A 122 1.48 42.85 36.61
N GLN A 123 1.35 43.05 35.30
CA GLN A 123 1.62 42.02 34.29
C GLN A 123 3.07 42.02 33.79
N LYS A 124 3.91 42.91 34.33
CA LYS A 124 5.34 42.97 33.99
C LYS A 124 6.07 41.75 34.54
N THR A 125 7.03 41.25 33.77
CA THR A 125 7.93 40.17 34.15
C THR A 125 9.18 40.75 34.80
N TYR A 126 9.59 40.14 35.91
CA TYR A 126 10.84 40.46 36.60
C TYR A 126 11.56 39.17 37.00
N TRP A 127 12.84 39.31 37.35
CA TRP A 127 13.64 38.26 37.95
C TRP A 127 13.32 38.07 39.43
N TRP A 128 13.26 36.81 39.85
CA TRP A 128 13.01 36.41 41.22
C TRP A 128 14.07 35.41 41.65
N LYS A 129 14.38 35.39 42.94
CA LYS A 129 15.26 34.42 43.59
C LYS A 129 14.51 33.81 44.78
N CYS A 130 14.14 32.53 44.67
CA CYS A 130 13.43 31.87 45.76
C CYS A 130 14.38 31.50 46.93
N PRO A 131 13.85 31.11 48.11
CA PRO A 131 14.67 30.72 49.27
C PRO A 131 15.67 29.60 48.99
N ASN A 132 15.33 28.63 48.13
CA ASN A 132 16.24 27.56 47.69
C ASN A 132 17.33 28.03 46.70
N GLY A 133 17.45 29.34 46.43
CA GLY A 133 18.48 29.94 45.59
C GLY A 133 18.21 29.93 44.08
N HIS A 134 17.10 29.36 43.61
CA HIS A 134 16.76 29.34 42.19
C HIS A 134 16.39 30.73 41.65
N SER A 135 17.00 31.13 40.53
CA SER A 135 16.73 32.39 39.84
C SER A 135 15.83 32.16 38.61
N TYR A 136 14.72 32.90 38.50
CA TYR A 136 13.72 32.72 37.44
C TYR A 136 12.94 33.99 37.12
N GLU A 137 12.44 34.07 35.90
CA GLU A 137 11.55 35.16 35.47
C GLU A 137 10.07 34.78 35.65
N ALA A 138 9.28 35.69 36.20
CA ALA A 138 7.83 35.54 36.31
C ALA A 138 7.12 36.90 36.37
N LYS A 139 5.85 36.93 35.99
CA LYS A 139 4.98 38.11 36.14
C LYS A 139 4.65 38.35 37.61
N VAL A 140 4.56 39.61 38.03
CA VAL A 140 4.19 39.97 39.42
C VAL A 140 2.84 39.36 39.80
N SER A 141 1.82 39.53 38.96
CA SER A 141 0.48 38.97 39.20
C SER A 141 0.45 37.44 39.31
N TYR A 142 1.42 36.73 38.71
CA TYR A 142 1.52 35.28 38.83
C TYR A 142 2.03 34.89 40.21
N ARG A 143 2.99 35.65 40.75
CA ARG A 143 3.53 35.45 42.09
C ARG A 143 2.52 35.81 43.18
N THR A 144 1.75 36.88 42.98
CA THR A 144 0.81 37.43 43.97
C THR A 144 -0.59 36.82 43.85
N LEU A 145 -1.35 37.19 42.81
CA LEU A 145 -2.76 36.86 42.66
C LEU A 145 -3.01 35.39 42.31
N ARG A 146 -2.10 34.75 41.58
CA ARG A 146 -2.22 33.33 41.16
C ARG A 146 -1.45 32.36 42.06
N GLY A 147 -0.61 32.86 42.96
CA GLY A 147 0.16 32.04 43.90
C GLY A 147 1.18 31.10 43.23
N HIS A 148 1.66 31.39 42.02
CA HIS A 148 2.71 30.60 41.38
C HIS A 148 4.04 30.81 42.11
N GLY A 149 4.57 29.74 42.69
CA GLY A 149 5.90 29.70 43.29
C GLY A 149 7.01 29.46 42.28
N CYS A 150 8.19 29.09 42.80
CA CYS A 150 9.35 28.79 41.97
C CYS A 150 9.10 27.60 41.03
N PRO A 151 9.33 27.74 39.70
CA PRO A 151 9.13 26.65 38.74
C PRO A 151 10.13 25.51 38.91
N TYR A 152 11.29 25.77 39.52
CA TYR A 152 12.29 24.74 39.82
C TYR A 152 11.89 23.92 41.05
N CYS A 153 11.48 24.58 42.15
CA CYS A 153 11.06 23.87 43.36
C CYS A 153 9.79 23.02 43.15
N SER A 154 8.89 23.46 42.27
CA SER A 154 7.70 22.70 41.89
C SER A 154 7.98 21.56 40.90
N GLY A 155 9.21 21.42 40.40
CA GLY A 155 9.57 20.43 39.39
C GLY A 155 9.07 20.73 37.98
N TYR A 156 8.44 21.89 37.75
CA TYR A 156 7.97 22.31 36.42
C TYR A 156 9.13 22.64 35.46
N LYS A 157 10.22 23.20 35.98
CA LYS A 157 11.51 23.37 35.29
C LYS A 157 12.58 22.55 36.00
N VAL A 158 13.55 22.05 35.24
CA VAL A 158 14.76 21.40 35.78
C VAL A 158 15.90 22.40 35.88
N THR A 159 16.73 22.26 36.92
CA THR A 159 17.99 23.00 37.02
C THR A 159 18.96 22.57 35.93
N LYS A 160 20.02 23.35 35.69
CA LYS A 160 21.03 23.01 34.69
C LYS A 160 21.69 21.68 35.03
N GLU A 161 21.98 21.45 36.29
CA GLU A 161 22.64 20.24 36.83
C GLU A 161 21.75 19.01 36.69
N GLU A 162 20.44 19.17 36.86
CA GLU A 162 19.47 18.08 36.76
C GLU A 162 18.96 17.81 35.34
N SER A 163 19.30 18.68 34.40
CA SER A 163 18.91 18.56 33.00
C SER A 163 19.48 17.31 32.34
N PHE A 164 18.79 16.85 31.30
CA PHE A 164 19.22 15.76 30.44
C PHE A 164 20.63 16.01 29.88
N GLY A 165 20.89 17.22 29.39
CA GLY A 165 22.19 17.56 28.79
C GLY A 165 23.35 17.44 29.78
N SER A 166 23.16 17.85 31.03
CA SER A 166 24.20 17.73 32.06
C SER A 166 24.34 16.29 32.59
N LYS A 167 23.24 15.55 32.74
CA LYS A 167 23.28 14.16 33.24
C LYS A 167 23.79 13.15 32.21
N TYR A 168 23.59 13.40 30.92
CA TYR A 168 23.94 12.46 29.84
C TYR A 168 24.75 13.13 28.72
N PRO A 169 25.94 13.70 29.01
CA PRO A 169 26.71 14.48 28.05
C PRO A 169 27.11 13.68 26.80
N LYS A 170 27.40 12.39 26.94
CA LYS A 170 27.74 11.50 25.79
C LYS A 170 26.59 11.38 24.77
N LEU A 171 25.34 11.53 25.19
CA LEU A 171 24.20 11.47 24.26
C LEU A 171 24.05 12.76 23.45
N LEU A 172 24.73 13.84 23.83
CA LEU A 172 24.73 15.10 23.08
C LEU A 172 25.52 15.01 21.76
N GLU A 173 26.41 14.04 21.61
CA GLU A 173 27.08 13.73 20.34
C GLU A 173 26.07 13.37 19.24
N GLU A 174 24.93 12.79 19.61
CA GLU A 174 23.85 12.44 18.69
C GLU A 174 22.69 13.46 18.71
N TRP A 175 22.79 14.56 19.46
CA TRP A 175 21.72 15.58 19.53
C TRP A 175 21.73 16.46 18.28
N ASP A 176 20.59 16.55 17.59
CA ASP A 176 20.48 17.42 16.42
C ASP A 176 20.12 18.86 16.84
N TYR A 177 21.15 19.70 17.05
CA TYR A 177 20.96 21.10 17.47
C TYR A 177 20.20 21.96 16.45
N SER A 178 20.19 21.57 15.17
CA SER A 178 19.51 22.32 14.11
C SER A 178 18.01 22.06 14.07
N LYS A 179 17.57 20.87 14.50
CA LYS A 179 16.17 20.44 14.44
C LYS A 179 15.43 20.50 15.77
N ASN A 180 16.15 20.72 16.88
CA ASN A 180 15.54 20.81 18.21
C ASN A 180 15.42 22.26 18.67
N GLU A 181 14.18 22.70 18.92
CA GLU A 181 13.89 24.02 19.47
C GLU A 181 14.31 24.14 20.95
N LYS A 182 14.19 23.05 21.71
CA LYS A 182 14.49 23.05 23.15
C LYS A 182 15.95 22.70 23.39
N SER A 183 16.61 23.48 24.24
CA SER A 183 17.96 23.15 24.70
C SER A 183 17.95 21.87 25.55
N PRO A 184 18.88 20.93 25.35
CA PRO A 184 19.00 19.73 26.18
C PRO A 184 19.26 20.06 27.66
N PHE A 185 19.75 21.28 27.96
CA PHE A 185 20.00 21.78 29.31
C PHE A 185 18.75 22.31 30.02
N THR A 186 17.57 22.22 29.39
CA THR A 186 16.29 22.67 29.96
C THR A 186 15.27 21.53 30.11
N ILE A 187 15.66 20.30 29.76
CA ILE A 187 14.77 19.15 29.65
C ILE A 187 15.11 18.13 30.73
N SER A 188 14.13 17.54 31.40
CA SER A 188 14.36 16.47 32.37
C SER A 188 14.65 15.13 31.69
N SER A 189 15.38 14.23 32.36
CA SER A 189 15.63 12.87 31.85
C SER A 189 14.35 12.03 31.69
N GLY A 190 13.31 12.34 32.47
CA GLY A 190 11.98 11.71 32.37
C GLY A 190 11.05 12.35 31.33
N SER A 191 11.52 13.36 30.58
CA SER A 191 10.65 14.12 29.68
C SER A 191 10.04 13.27 28.56
N GLU A 192 8.78 13.55 28.24
CA GLU A 192 8.06 13.05 27.07
C GLU A 192 8.46 13.77 25.77
N TYR A 193 9.34 14.76 25.83
CA TYR A 193 9.79 15.52 24.66
C TYR A 193 10.44 14.59 23.62
N LYS A 194 9.93 14.62 22.39
CA LYS A 194 10.47 13.91 21.22
C LYS A 194 11.54 14.78 20.57
N ALA A 195 12.80 14.53 20.93
CA ALA A 195 13.94 15.20 20.33
C ALA A 195 14.34 14.53 19.01
N TRP A 196 14.92 15.32 18.11
CA TRP A 196 15.65 14.87 16.93
C TRP A 196 17.06 14.43 17.30
N TRP A 197 17.47 13.30 16.75
CA TRP A 197 18.79 12.70 16.94
C TRP A 197 19.43 12.44 15.57
N LYS A 198 20.75 12.54 15.51
CA LYS A 198 21.57 12.18 14.35
C LYS A 198 22.61 11.16 14.79
N CYS A 199 22.51 9.92 14.32
CA CYS A 199 23.48 8.89 14.71
C CYS A 199 24.80 9.02 13.91
N PRO A 200 25.87 8.30 14.31
CA PRO A 200 27.17 8.32 13.61
C PRO A 200 27.10 7.91 12.13
N ASN A 201 26.15 7.04 11.76
CA ASN A 201 25.91 6.65 10.36
C ASN A 201 25.12 7.71 9.57
N GLY A 202 24.91 8.91 10.13
CA GLY A 202 24.24 10.04 9.48
C GLY A 202 22.71 10.03 9.53
N HIS A 203 22.08 8.97 10.04
CA HIS A 203 20.62 8.89 10.08
C HIS A 203 19.98 9.87 11.07
N SER A 204 18.95 10.58 10.62
CA SER A 204 18.16 11.54 11.42
C SER A 204 16.81 10.95 11.82
N TYR A 205 16.47 10.95 13.12
CA TYR A 205 15.22 10.36 13.62
C TYR A 205 14.74 11.02 14.92
N GLN A 206 13.43 10.94 15.21
CA GLN A 206 12.87 11.41 16.47
C GLN A 206 12.74 10.29 17.51
N ARG A 207 13.07 10.60 18.77
CA ARG A 207 12.84 9.70 19.91
C ARG A 207 12.65 10.51 21.19
N ARG A 208 11.80 10.01 22.09
CA ARG A 208 11.60 10.59 23.43
C ARG A 208 12.90 10.53 24.25
N ILE A 209 13.16 11.55 25.08
CA ILE A 209 14.37 11.61 25.92
C ILE A 209 14.55 10.34 26.75
N HIS A 210 13.56 9.96 27.55
CA HIS A 210 13.66 8.79 28.43
C HIS A 210 13.88 7.49 27.64
N ALA A 211 13.35 7.40 26.41
CA ALA A 211 13.53 6.23 25.55
C ALA A 211 14.94 6.17 24.94
N LYS A 212 15.54 7.32 24.59
CA LYS A 212 16.94 7.38 24.12
C LYS A 212 17.91 7.03 25.24
N ILE A 213 17.61 7.38 26.49
CA ILE A 213 18.40 6.97 27.66
C ILE A 213 18.40 5.44 27.81
N LYS A 214 17.23 4.79 27.67
CA LYS A 214 17.10 3.33 27.77
C LYS A 214 17.75 2.58 26.60
N SER A 215 17.66 3.12 25.38
CA SER A 215 18.20 2.49 24.17
C SER A 215 18.89 3.54 23.30
N ARG A 216 20.21 3.40 23.18
CA ARG A 216 21.05 4.30 22.37
C ARG A 216 21.02 3.99 20.88
N GLU A 217 20.61 2.77 20.53
CA GLU A 217 20.68 2.26 19.17
C GLU A 217 19.79 3.07 18.21
N CYS A 218 20.36 3.38 17.03
CA CYS A 218 19.62 4.03 15.98
C CYS A 218 18.56 3.07 15.41
N PRO A 219 17.26 3.42 15.44
CA PRO A 219 16.20 2.55 14.96
C PRO A 219 16.25 2.36 13.43
N ILE A 220 16.87 3.29 12.69
CA ILE A 220 17.08 3.15 11.25
C ILE A 220 18.20 2.13 10.99
N CYS A 221 19.34 2.24 11.66
CA CYS A 221 20.44 1.25 11.55
C CYS A 221 20.00 -0.17 11.93
N LYS A 222 19.07 -0.29 12.89
CA LYS A 222 18.50 -1.59 13.31
C LYS A 222 17.42 -2.12 12.37
N GLY A 223 17.07 -1.40 11.30
CA GLY A 223 15.99 -1.78 10.39
C GLY A 223 14.62 -1.78 11.04
N ILE A 224 14.40 -0.95 12.07
CA ILE A 224 13.10 -0.75 12.74
C ILE A 224 12.31 0.39 12.06
N ILE A 225 13.02 1.37 11.50
CA ILE A 225 12.44 2.47 10.72
C ILE A 225 12.95 2.37 9.28
N ALA A 226 12.05 2.61 8.32
CA ALA A 226 12.37 2.63 6.90
C ALA A 226 13.27 3.83 6.54
N ASN A 227 14.24 3.58 5.66
CA ASN A 227 15.08 4.57 4.99
C ASN A 227 15.19 4.19 3.50
N PRO A 228 15.81 5.03 2.65
CA PRO A 228 15.95 4.72 1.22
C PRO A 228 16.63 3.37 0.91
N ASP A 229 17.45 2.83 1.80
CA ASP A 229 18.20 1.58 1.57
C ASP A 229 17.43 0.32 1.98
N ASN A 230 16.47 0.43 2.91
CA ASN A 230 15.78 -0.71 3.52
C ASN A 230 14.24 -0.67 3.38
N CYS A 231 13.70 0.35 2.71
CA CYS A 231 12.27 0.47 2.50
C CYS A 231 11.75 -0.62 1.54
N LEU A 232 10.45 -0.85 1.60
CA LEU A 232 9.74 -1.86 0.81
C LEU A 232 9.96 -1.63 -0.69
N ALA A 233 10.02 -0.37 -1.12
CA ALA A 233 10.27 -0.03 -2.51
C ALA A 233 11.66 -0.50 -2.99
N THR A 234 12.68 -0.31 -2.17
CA THR A 234 14.05 -0.73 -2.47
C THR A 234 14.23 -2.23 -2.34
N THR A 235 13.67 -2.86 -1.29
CA THR A 235 13.90 -4.28 -1.02
C THR A 235 12.97 -5.21 -1.80
N ASN A 236 11.83 -4.73 -2.27
CA ASN A 236 10.81 -5.53 -2.97
C ASN A 236 10.18 -4.76 -4.15
N PRO A 237 10.95 -4.29 -5.15
CA PRO A 237 10.43 -3.46 -6.24
C PRO A 237 9.37 -4.18 -7.08
N ASP A 238 9.52 -5.48 -7.32
CA ASP A 238 8.54 -6.26 -8.09
C ASP A 238 7.18 -6.35 -7.39
N LEU A 239 7.18 -6.38 -6.06
CA LEU A 239 5.95 -6.46 -5.27
C LEU A 239 5.12 -5.18 -5.39
N LEU A 240 5.75 -4.04 -5.73
CA LEU A 240 5.06 -2.78 -5.96
C LEU A 240 4.16 -2.79 -7.20
N LYS A 241 4.37 -3.72 -8.14
CA LYS A 241 3.46 -3.94 -9.27
C LYS A 241 2.05 -4.34 -8.81
N GLU A 242 1.97 -4.95 -7.61
CA GLU A 242 0.72 -5.37 -6.99
C GLU A 242 0.23 -4.39 -5.90
N TRP A 243 0.93 -3.28 -5.65
CA TRP A 243 0.51 -2.30 -4.65
C TRP A 243 -0.66 -1.44 -5.17
N ASP A 244 -1.74 -1.36 -4.41
CA ASP A 244 -2.89 -0.48 -4.74
C ASP A 244 -2.63 0.94 -4.20
N TYR A 245 -2.12 1.85 -5.04
CA TYR A 245 -1.74 3.21 -4.62
C TYR A 245 -2.94 4.05 -4.20
N ASP A 246 -4.09 3.88 -4.85
CA ASP A 246 -5.29 4.67 -4.57
C ASP A 246 -5.87 4.29 -3.21
N ARG A 247 -6.01 2.99 -2.94
CA ARG A 247 -6.58 2.51 -1.66
C ARG A 247 -5.63 2.61 -0.48
N ASN A 248 -4.32 2.64 -0.74
CA ASN A 248 -3.34 2.75 0.33
C ASN A 248 -2.96 4.19 0.67
N ASN A 249 -3.44 5.21 -0.07
CA ASN A 249 -3.19 6.61 0.24
C ASN A 249 -3.61 6.93 1.71
N PRO A 250 -2.76 7.55 2.56
CA PRO A 250 -1.45 8.19 2.30
C PRO A 250 -0.21 7.33 2.60
N LEU A 251 -0.33 6.01 2.64
CA LEU A 251 0.80 5.11 2.83
C LEU A 251 1.71 5.09 1.60
N ASN A 252 3.00 5.29 1.83
CA ASN A 252 4.03 5.27 0.80
C ASN A 252 5.01 4.11 1.05
N PRO A 253 5.23 3.20 0.08
CA PRO A 253 6.20 2.11 0.19
C PRO A 253 7.63 2.53 0.53
N ASN A 254 8.03 3.76 0.19
CA ASN A 254 9.35 4.31 0.54
C ASN A 254 9.53 4.54 2.05
N ASN A 255 8.44 4.56 2.81
CA ASN A 255 8.43 4.81 4.26
C ASN A 255 8.01 3.57 5.06
N LEU A 256 7.96 2.40 4.42
CA LEU A 256 7.53 1.14 5.03
C LEU A 256 8.62 0.10 4.88
N LEU A 257 8.81 -0.74 5.88
CA LEU A 257 9.74 -1.86 5.83
C LEU A 257 9.06 -3.10 5.26
N ARG A 258 9.81 -3.97 4.58
CA ARG A 258 9.32 -5.30 4.17
C ARG A 258 8.84 -6.18 5.31
N GLY A 259 9.34 -5.94 6.53
CA GLY A 259 8.92 -6.63 7.74
C GLY A 259 7.65 -6.07 8.41
N SER A 260 6.99 -5.06 7.82
CA SER A 260 5.88 -4.37 8.48
C SER A 260 4.62 -5.23 8.60
N HIS A 261 4.03 -5.30 9.80
CA HIS A 261 2.73 -5.94 10.02
C HIS A 261 1.53 -5.07 9.60
N LYS A 262 1.77 -3.91 8.96
CA LYS A 262 0.69 -3.06 8.45
C LYS A 262 -0.08 -3.79 7.35
N LYS A 263 -1.41 -3.87 7.49
CA LYS A 263 -2.32 -4.39 6.46
C LYS A 263 -2.53 -3.33 5.38
N VAL A 264 -2.31 -3.73 4.13
CA VAL A 264 -2.42 -2.87 2.94
C VAL A 264 -3.17 -3.60 1.85
N TRP A 265 -3.73 -2.84 0.91
CA TRP A 265 -4.43 -3.35 -0.25
C TRP A 265 -3.44 -3.76 -1.35
N TRP A 266 -3.66 -4.95 -1.89
CA TRP A 266 -2.92 -5.53 -3.00
C TRP A 266 -3.87 -5.78 -4.16
N LYS A 267 -3.39 -5.59 -5.38
CA LYS A 267 -4.08 -5.90 -6.62
C LYS A 267 -3.20 -6.81 -7.46
N CYS A 268 -3.54 -8.10 -7.53
CA CYS A 268 -2.72 -9.05 -8.27
C CYS A 268 -2.92 -8.91 -9.79
N PRO A 269 -2.04 -9.51 -10.61
CA PRO A 269 -2.13 -9.46 -12.07
C PRO A 269 -3.44 -10.02 -12.67
N ASN A 270 -4.19 -10.82 -11.91
CA ASN A 270 -5.50 -11.36 -12.32
C ASN A 270 -6.66 -10.37 -12.02
N GLY A 271 -6.34 -9.19 -11.49
CA GLY A 271 -7.28 -8.13 -11.13
C GLY A 271 -8.00 -8.35 -9.80
N HIS A 272 -7.60 -9.33 -8.99
CA HIS A 272 -8.16 -9.50 -7.66
C HIS A 272 -7.57 -8.47 -6.70
N GLU A 273 -8.46 -7.83 -5.95
CA GLU A 273 -8.11 -6.91 -4.88
C GLU A 273 -8.28 -7.62 -3.54
N TYR A 274 -7.28 -7.53 -2.67
CA TYR A 274 -7.30 -8.20 -1.38
C TYR A 274 -6.40 -7.49 -0.38
N GLN A 275 -6.68 -7.65 0.91
CA GLN A 275 -5.92 -7.02 1.98
C GLN A 275 -5.10 -8.05 2.77
N THR A 276 -3.82 -7.79 2.98
CA THR A 276 -2.96 -8.58 3.88
C THR A 276 -1.78 -7.75 4.37
N THR A 277 -0.98 -8.27 5.30
CA THR A 277 0.17 -7.53 5.83
C THR A 277 1.34 -7.50 4.84
N ILE A 278 2.14 -6.43 4.87
CA ILE A 278 3.37 -6.32 4.09
C ILE A 278 4.32 -7.46 4.42
N TYR A 279 4.49 -7.78 5.71
CA TYR A 279 5.27 -8.91 6.19
C TYR A 279 4.87 -10.22 5.49
N THR A 280 3.57 -10.54 5.46
CA THR A 280 3.07 -11.77 4.82
C THR A 280 3.33 -11.81 3.32
N ARG A 281 3.33 -10.67 2.61
CA ARG A 281 3.62 -10.62 1.16
C ARG A 281 5.11 -10.57 0.85
N ALA A 282 5.87 -9.74 1.56
CA ALA A 282 7.26 -9.44 1.26
C ALA A 282 8.26 -10.41 1.91
N ILE A 283 7.92 -11.01 3.06
CA ILE A 283 8.76 -12.00 3.76
C ILE A 283 8.34 -13.42 3.36
N TYR A 284 7.06 -13.76 3.48
CA TYR A 284 6.59 -15.12 3.15
C TYR A 284 6.24 -15.31 1.67
N GLY A 285 6.18 -14.24 0.88
CA GLY A 285 5.91 -14.32 -0.54
C GLY A 285 4.46 -14.71 -0.91
N THR A 286 3.55 -14.85 0.07
CA THR A 286 2.19 -15.38 -0.14
C THR A 286 1.48 -14.79 -1.35
N GLY A 287 0.77 -15.59 -2.13
CA GLY A 287 0.10 -15.14 -3.36
C GLY A 287 -1.18 -14.35 -3.11
N CYS A 288 -1.98 -14.18 -4.16
CA CYS A 288 -3.35 -13.71 -4.03
C CYS A 288 -4.24 -14.85 -3.53
N PRO A 289 -4.91 -14.72 -2.37
CA PRO A 289 -5.71 -15.80 -1.78
C PRO A 289 -6.92 -16.17 -2.66
N ILE A 290 -7.42 -15.22 -3.44
CA ILE A 290 -8.52 -15.45 -4.38
C ILE A 290 -8.02 -16.29 -5.57
N CYS A 291 -6.84 -15.96 -6.11
CA CYS A 291 -6.21 -16.79 -7.13
C CYS A 291 -5.96 -18.22 -6.60
N ASP A 292 -5.46 -18.35 -5.38
CA ASP A 292 -5.16 -19.67 -4.80
C ASP A 292 -6.45 -20.50 -4.64
N ALA A 293 -7.56 -19.89 -4.24
CA ALA A 293 -8.87 -20.55 -4.17
C ALA A 293 -9.39 -21.00 -5.55
N GLU A 294 -9.22 -20.19 -6.60
CA GLU A 294 -9.68 -20.51 -7.95
C GLU A 294 -8.91 -21.66 -8.60
N LYS A 295 -7.62 -21.81 -8.28
CA LYS A 295 -6.70 -22.71 -8.99
C LYS A 295 -6.84 -24.18 -8.58
N ARG A 296 -7.50 -24.48 -7.46
CA ARG A 296 -7.71 -25.86 -6.94
C ARG A 296 -6.43 -26.71 -6.87
N THR A 297 -5.28 -26.08 -6.67
CA THR A 297 -3.98 -26.72 -6.39
C THR A 297 -3.18 -25.79 -5.50
N SER A 298 -2.37 -26.34 -4.60
CA SER A 298 -1.56 -25.58 -3.65
C SER A 298 -0.08 -25.47 -4.06
N PHE A 299 0.64 -24.45 -3.56
CA PHE A 299 2.08 -24.32 -3.81
C PHE A 299 2.89 -25.56 -3.39
N PRO A 300 2.63 -26.21 -2.23
CA PRO A 300 3.28 -27.46 -1.86
C PRO A 300 3.13 -28.57 -2.90
N GLU A 301 1.93 -28.81 -3.45
CA GLU A 301 1.71 -29.81 -4.50
C GLU A 301 2.60 -29.57 -5.71
N GLN A 302 2.65 -28.32 -6.17
CA GLN A 302 3.46 -27.91 -7.32
C GLN A 302 4.96 -28.02 -7.04
N ALA A 303 5.39 -27.63 -5.84
CA ALA A 303 6.79 -27.75 -5.42
C ALA A 303 7.22 -29.22 -5.38
N ILE A 304 6.40 -30.11 -4.80
CA ILE A 304 6.66 -31.55 -4.78
C ILE A 304 6.78 -32.09 -6.20
N GLY A 305 5.80 -31.80 -7.07
CA GLY A 305 5.85 -32.22 -8.47
C GLY A 305 7.09 -31.68 -9.22
N PHE A 306 7.43 -30.40 -9.03
CA PHE A 306 8.60 -29.76 -9.66
C PHE A 306 9.91 -30.49 -9.37
N TYR A 307 10.12 -30.92 -8.12
CA TYR A 307 11.33 -31.67 -7.78
C TYR A 307 11.25 -33.13 -8.27
N LEU A 308 10.07 -33.77 -8.21
CA LEU A 308 9.89 -35.14 -8.70
C LEU A 308 10.07 -35.28 -10.21
N GLU A 309 9.75 -34.24 -10.99
CA GLU A 309 10.00 -34.22 -12.44
C GLU A 309 11.47 -34.32 -12.82
N LYS A 310 12.38 -33.91 -11.92
CA LYS A 310 13.84 -34.09 -12.12
C LYS A 310 14.25 -35.57 -12.05
N PHE A 311 13.37 -36.43 -11.55
CA PHE A 311 13.60 -37.85 -11.35
C PHE A 311 12.76 -38.74 -12.29
N THR A 312 11.47 -38.44 -12.46
CA THR A 312 10.56 -39.27 -13.27
C THR A 312 9.42 -38.44 -13.89
N ASP A 313 8.63 -39.04 -14.78
CA ASP A 313 7.47 -38.36 -15.36
C ASP A 313 6.42 -38.10 -14.27
N VAL A 314 5.86 -36.89 -14.27
CA VAL A 314 4.84 -36.47 -13.29
C VAL A 314 3.56 -36.07 -14.02
N LEU A 315 2.44 -36.63 -13.60
CA LEU A 315 1.10 -36.24 -14.06
C LEU A 315 0.35 -35.54 -12.93
N TYR A 316 -0.04 -34.30 -13.16
CA TYR A 316 -0.81 -33.51 -12.20
C TYR A 316 -2.31 -33.75 -12.36
N ARG A 317 -3.04 -33.83 -11.24
CA ARG A 317 -4.51 -33.98 -11.21
C ARG A 317 -4.99 -35.13 -12.10
N HIS A 318 -4.19 -36.19 -12.18
CA HIS A 318 -4.44 -37.34 -13.04
C HIS A 318 -5.67 -38.09 -12.54
N LYS A 319 -6.58 -38.46 -13.45
CA LYS A 319 -7.78 -39.21 -13.10
C LYS A 319 -7.62 -40.66 -13.52
N ILE A 320 -7.63 -41.55 -12.53
CA ILE A 320 -7.89 -42.97 -12.77
C ILE A 320 -9.40 -43.14 -12.64
N GLU A 321 -10.05 -43.37 -13.78
CA GLU A 321 -11.50 -43.28 -13.95
C GLU A 321 -12.07 -41.91 -13.50
N LYS A 322 -12.68 -41.86 -12.32
CA LYS A 322 -13.28 -40.64 -11.74
C LYS A 322 -12.48 -40.11 -10.54
N THR A 323 -11.48 -40.85 -10.09
CA THR A 323 -10.69 -40.51 -8.90
C THR A 323 -9.46 -39.71 -9.31
N GLU A 324 -9.42 -38.44 -8.92
CA GLU A 324 -8.31 -37.52 -9.16
C GLU A 324 -7.15 -37.78 -8.18
N ILE A 325 -5.91 -37.73 -8.63
CA ILE A 325 -4.68 -37.82 -7.84
C ILE A 325 -3.89 -36.52 -8.03
N ASP A 326 -3.51 -35.83 -6.96
CA ASP A 326 -2.88 -34.51 -7.06
C ASP A 326 -1.56 -34.55 -7.86
N VAL A 327 -0.68 -35.49 -7.50
CA VAL A 327 0.60 -35.75 -8.18
C VAL A 327 0.74 -37.26 -8.38
N PHE A 328 0.82 -37.72 -9.63
CA PHE A 328 0.95 -39.14 -9.97
C PHE A 328 2.25 -39.42 -10.72
N LEU A 329 2.98 -40.43 -10.27
CA LEU A 329 4.23 -40.93 -10.85
C LEU A 329 3.94 -42.24 -11.60
N PRO A 330 3.54 -42.21 -12.89
CA PRO A 330 3.04 -43.38 -13.60
C PRO A 330 4.03 -44.54 -13.64
N LYS A 331 5.31 -44.26 -13.88
CA LYS A 331 6.36 -45.30 -13.94
C LYS A 331 6.56 -46.04 -12.62
N LEU A 332 6.27 -45.39 -11.49
CA LEU A 332 6.44 -45.96 -10.16
C LEU A 332 5.11 -46.47 -9.58
N ALA A 333 3.98 -46.17 -10.22
CA ALA A 333 2.64 -46.36 -9.68
C ALA A 333 2.51 -45.78 -8.26
N ILE A 334 2.98 -44.53 -8.08
CA ILE A 334 2.88 -43.80 -6.82
C ILE A 334 1.97 -42.59 -7.01
N GLY A 335 0.96 -42.46 -6.16
CA GLY A 335 0.15 -41.26 -6.03
C GLY A 335 0.54 -40.48 -4.79
N ILE A 336 0.57 -39.16 -4.89
CA ILE A 336 0.81 -38.24 -3.77
C ILE A 336 -0.40 -37.32 -3.64
N GLU A 337 -0.94 -37.27 -2.43
CA GLU A 337 -2.08 -36.41 -2.05
C GLU A 337 -1.62 -35.40 -1.02
N TYR A 338 -1.92 -34.13 -1.26
CA TYR A 338 -1.54 -33.05 -0.35
C TYR A 338 -2.78 -32.43 0.31
N ASP A 339 -2.90 -32.67 1.61
CA ASP A 339 -4.04 -32.29 2.44
C ASP A 339 -3.65 -31.10 3.33
N GLY A 340 -4.02 -29.88 2.91
CA GLY A 340 -3.76 -28.66 3.68
C GLY A 340 -4.58 -28.55 4.98
N SER A 341 -4.04 -27.84 5.98
CA SER A 341 -4.57 -27.83 7.37
C SER A 341 -5.99 -27.26 7.57
N PHE A 342 -6.59 -26.67 6.53
CA PHE A 342 -7.92 -26.04 6.57
C PHE A 342 -9.08 -27.03 6.38
N TYR A 343 -8.83 -28.29 6.01
CA TYR A 343 -9.86 -29.23 5.54
C TYR A 343 -10.08 -30.50 6.39
N HIS A 344 -9.91 -30.50 7.71
CA HIS A 344 -10.03 -31.78 8.44
C HIS A 344 -10.71 -31.68 9.79
N LYS A 345 -12.05 -31.76 9.82
CA LYS A 345 -12.82 -32.42 10.89
C LYS A 345 -14.14 -32.99 10.33
N GLY A 346 -14.43 -34.26 10.61
CA GLY A 346 -15.74 -34.86 10.37
C GLY A 346 -15.69 -36.28 9.77
N SER A 347 -16.64 -37.11 10.18
CA SER A 347 -16.77 -38.52 9.76
C SER A 347 -17.01 -38.70 8.26
N GLU A 348 -17.54 -37.69 7.57
CA GLU A 348 -17.74 -37.74 6.12
C GLU A 348 -16.43 -37.62 5.34
N ASN A 349 -15.47 -36.84 5.84
CA ASN A 349 -14.17 -36.70 5.18
C ASN A 349 -13.35 -37.99 5.33
N GLU A 350 -13.36 -38.59 6.51
CA GLU A 350 -12.73 -39.90 6.75
C GLU A 350 -13.29 -40.99 5.83
N LYS A 351 -14.62 -40.99 5.59
CA LYS A 351 -15.25 -41.90 4.62
C LYS A 351 -14.80 -41.63 3.19
N ARG A 352 -14.66 -40.36 2.77
CA ARG A 352 -14.16 -40.00 1.43
C ARG A 352 -12.69 -40.38 1.25
N GLU A 353 -11.84 -40.07 2.22
CA GLU A 353 -10.42 -40.46 2.24
C GLU A 353 -10.29 -42.00 2.16
N SER A 354 -11.05 -42.73 2.98
CA SER A 354 -11.04 -44.20 2.98
C SER A 354 -11.49 -44.80 1.64
N ARG A 355 -12.55 -44.26 1.02
CA ARG A 355 -12.98 -44.68 -0.33
C ARG A 355 -11.90 -44.45 -1.37
N LYS A 356 -11.26 -43.26 -1.35
CA LYS A 356 -10.18 -42.91 -2.29
C LYS A 356 -8.97 -43.83 -2.10
N ASN A 357 -8.58 -44.08 -0.85
CA ASN A 357 -7.50 -44.99 -0.50
C ASN A 357 -7.79 -46.41 -0.99
N ASN A 358 -9.00 -46.93 -0.75
CA ASN A 358 -9.41 -48.28 -1.17
C ASN A 358 -9.54 -48.43 -2.70
N PHE A 359 -9.84 -47.35 -3.42
CA PHE A 359 -9.87 -47.35 -4.88
C PHE A 359 -8.46 -47.38 -5.46
N LEU A 360 -7.56 -46.50 -5.00
CA LEU A 360 -6.16 -46.47 -5.44
C LEU A 360 -5.45 -47.79 -5.09
N LYS A 361 -5.71 -48.29 -3.87
CA LYS A 361 -6.13 -49.67 -3.60
C LYS A 361 -5.95 -50.74 -4.68
N ALA A 362 -7.15 -51.09 -5.14
CA ALA A 362 -7.42 -52.06 -6.17
C ALA A 362 -6.72 -51.75 -7.50
N ASN A 363 -6.29 -50.51 -7.72
CA ASN A 363 -5.57 -50.09 -8.93
C ASN A 363 -4.03 -50.18 -8.78
N ASN A 364 -3.51 -50.80 -7.72
CA ASN A 364 -2.08 -50.99 -7.46
C ASN A 364 -1.28 -49.68 -7.40
N VAL A 365 -1.88 -48.60 -6.92
CA VAL A 365 -1.22 -47.29 -6.76
C VAL A 365 -0.86 -47.05 -5.30
N LEU A 366 0.44 -47.09 -4.98
CA LEU A 366 0.93 -46.77 -3.64
C LEU A 366 0.65 -45.29 -3.32
N LEU A 367 -0.07 -45.02 -2.22
CA LEU A 367 -0.44 -43.66 -1.85
C LEU A 367 0.48 -43.08 -0.77
N ILE A 368 1.04 -41.89 -1.03
CA ILE A 368 1.70 -41.04 -0.03
C ILE A 368 0.77 -39.86 0.25
N ARG A 369 0.22 -39.77 1.45
CA ARG A 369 -0.66 -38.67 1.88
C ARG A 369 0.10 -37.73 2.80
N VAL A 370 0.16 -36.46 2.46
CA VAL A 370 0.83 -35.41 3.24
C VAL A 370 -0.24 -34.57 3.93
N LYS A 371 -0.28 -34.57 5.27
CA LYS A 371 -1.26 -33.79 6.07
C LYS A 371 -0.57 -32.65 6.83
N GLU A 372 -1.05 -31.43 6.63
CA GLU A 372 -0.60 -30.28 7.42
C GLU A 372 -1.36 -30.13 8.75
N HIS A 373 -0.65 -29.72 9.80
CA HIS A 373 -1.22 -29.46 11.11
C HIS A 373 -0.93 -28.04 11.59
N LYS A 374 -1.92 -27.38 12.20
CA LYS A 374 -1.77 -26.00 12.71
C LYS A 374 -0.79 -25.86 13.88
N ASP A 375 -0.51 -26.95 14.58
CA ASP A 375 0.47 -26.95 15.67
C ASP A 375 1.89 -26.89 15.11
N LYS A 376 2.56 -25.76 15.33
CA LYS A 376 3.94 -25.51 14.87
C LYS A 376 4.98 -26.37 15.58
N ARG A 377 4.61 -27.09 16.65
CA ARG A 377 5.50 -28.01 17.38
C ARG A 377 5.62 -29.38 16.70
N ILE A 378 4.77 -29.68 15.72
CA ILE A 378 4.84 -30.93 14.96
C ILE A 378 6.06 -30.90 14.05
N THR A 379 6.98 -31.84 14.26
CA THR A 379 8.08 -32.12 13.34
C THR A 379 7.59 -33.00 12.21
N ILE A 380 8.28 -32.96 11.06
CA ILE A 380 7.95 -33.87 9.96
C ILE A 380 8.16 -35.31 10.44
N ASN A 381 7.12 -36.12 10.33
CA ASN A 381 7.22 -37.54 10.59
C ASN A 381 6.52 -38.35 9.50
N CYS A 382 7.10 -39.51 9.22
CA CYS A 382 6.60 -40.47 8.28
C CYS A 382 6.07 -41.68 9.02
N LYS A 383 4.81 -42.02 8.79
CA LYS A 383 4.20 -43.23 9.33
C LYS A 383 3.76 -44.13 8.19
N LYS A 384 4.32 -45.34 8.13
CA LYS A 384 3.76 -46.40 7.29
C LYS A 384 2.39 -46.77 7.82
N THR A 385 1.41 -46.76 6.94
CA THR A 385 0.03 -47.18 7.19
C THR A 385 -0.20 -48.53 6.50
N TYR A 386 -1.38 -49.12 6.71
CA TYR A 386 -1.74 -50.38 6.05
C TYR A 386 -1.73 -50.32 4.51
N TYR A 387 -1.82 -49.12 3.91
CA TYR A 387 -1.95 -48.97 2.46
C TYR A 387 -0.97 -47.97 1.80
N GLY A 388 -0.06 -47.41 2.57
CA GLY A 388 0.87 -46.41 2.05
C GLY A 388 1.48 -45.61 3.17
N TYR A 389 1.71 -44.33 2.96
CA TYR A 389 2.42 -43.49 3.92
C TYR A 389 1.62 -42.25 4.28
N LEU A 390 1.61 -41.92 5.56
CA LEU A 390 1.13 -40.64 6.08
C LEU A 390 2.34 -39.82 6.50
N ILE A 391 2.49 -38.64 5.92
CA ILE A 391 3.50 -37.66 6.32
C ILE A 391 2.79 -36.49 7.00
N ASN A 392 3.09 -36.25 8.27
CA ASN A 392 2.59 -35.07 8.97
C ASN A 392 3.59 -33.92 8.80
N THR A 393 3.09 -32.73 8.50
CA THR A 393 3.91 -31.52 8.34
C THR A 393 3.33 -30.36 9.15
N PRO A 394 4.15 -29.43 9.66
CA PRO A 394 3.64 -28.22 10.27
C PRO A 394 3.06 -27.28 9.21
N TYR A 395 1.93 -26.65 9.51
CA TYR A 395 1.37 -25.59 8.68
C TYR A 395 2.33 -24.38 8.66
N SER A 396 2.87 -24.07 7.49
CA SER A 396 3.79 -22.95 7.29
C SER A 396 3.54 -22.23 5.98
N GLN A 397 3.21 -20.94 6.06
CA GLN A 397 3.07 -20.08 4.88
C GLN A 397 4.39 -19.86 4.11
N ALA A 398 5.52 -20.20 4.72
CA ALA A 398 6.84 -20.08 4.11
C ALA A 398 7.34 -21.40 3.48
N TYR A 399 6.58 -22.50 3.63
CA TYR A 399 6.89 -23.81 3.02
C TYR A 399 8.30 -24.35 3.32
N LEU A 400 8.88 -23.96 4.46
CA LEU A 400 10.24 -24.33 4.88
C LEU A 400 10.43 -25.85 5.06
N PHE A 401 9.33 -26.59 5.23
CA PHE A 401 9.31 -28.03 5.44
C PHE A 401 9.49 -28.84 4.13
N ILE A 402 9.41 -28.21 2.94
CA ILE A 402 9.42 -28.96 1.66
C ILE A 402 10.71 -29.76 1.46
N LYS A 403 11.86 -29.27 1.95
CA LYS A 403 13.12 -30.02 1.88
C LYS A 403 13.03 -31.35 2.63
N GLU A 404 12.71 -31.30 3.91
CA GLU A 404 12.53 -32.48 4.76
C GLU A 404 11.40 -33.40 4.25
N LEU A 405 10.34 -32.82 3.67
CA LEU A 405 9.27 -33.59 3.03
C LEU A 405 9.77 -34.37 1.81
N MET A 406 10.57 -33.74 0.95
CA MET A 406 11.16 -34.41 -0.22
C MET A 406 12.14 -35.51 0.19
N ASP A 407 12.91 -35.31 1.26
CA ASP A 407 13.77 -36.36 1.82
C ASP A 407 12.94 -37.55 2.30
N CYS A 408 11.81 -37.29 2.97
CA CYS A 408 10.88 -38.33 3.38
C CYS A 408 10.27 -39.09 2.18
N ILE A 409 9.83 -38.38 1.14
CA ILE A 409 9.29 -38.99 -0.08
C ILE A 409 10.36 -39.85 -0.76
N ASN A 410 11.60 -39.35 -0.86
CA ASN A 410 12.72 -40.11 -1.44
C ASN A 410 12.99 -41.41 -0.68
N ASN A 411 12.96 -41.37 0.65
CA ASN A 411 13.15 -42.56 1.48
C ASN A 411 12.04 -43.59 1.28
N ILE A 412 10.79 -43.15 1.11
CA ILE A 412 9.66 -44.03 0.76
C ILE A 412 9.89 -44.68 -0.61
N ILE A 413 10.23 -43.88 -1.63
CA ILE A 413 10.50 -44.39 -2.98
C ILE A 413 11.64 -45.41 -2.96
N LYS A 414 12.72 -45.12 -2.22
CA LYS A 414 13.85 -46.04 -2.03
C LYS A 414 13.41 -47.37 -1.42
N THR A 415 12.57 -47.32 -0.40
CA THR A 415 12.09 -48.51 0.31
C THR A 415 11.16 -49.35 -0.54
N GLU A 416 10.22 -48.72 -1.26
CA GLU A 416 9.12 -49.43 -1.93
C GLU A 416 9.43 -49.77 -3.40
N LYS A 417 10.37 -49.06 -4.03
CA LYS A 417 10.69 -49.21 -5.46
C LYS A 417 12.16 -49.56 -5.71
N GLY A 418 13.00 -49.57 -4.68
CA GLY A 418 14.41 -49.91 -4.80
C GLY A 418 15.25 -48.86 -5.55
N CYS A 419 14.70 -47.66 -5.77
CA CYS A 419 15.36 -46.58 -6.48
C CYS A 419 15.32 -45.29 -5.66
N SER A 420 16.32 -44.42 -5.81
CA SER A 420 16.40 -43.15 -5.08
C SER A 420 17.01 -42.06 -5.94
N HIS A 421 16.68 -40.82 -5.63
CA HIS A 421 17.24 -39.65 -6.29
C HIS A 421 17.60 -38.59 -5.25
N SER A 422 18.75 -37.92 -5.42
CA SER A 422 19.09 -36.79 -4.57
C SER A 422 18.42 -35.54 -5.10
N PHE A 423 17.52 -34.94 -4.31
CA PHE A 423 16.83 -33.71 -4.70
C PHE A 423 17.59 -32.49 -4.16
N ASP A 424 18.10 -31.64 -5.07
CA ASP A 424 18.60 -30.31 -4.71
C ASP A 424 17.42 -29.35 -4.47
N VAL A 425 16.85 -29.42 -3.26
CA VAL A 425 15.68 -28.63 -2.84
C VAL A 425 16.12 -27.29 -2.28
N ASN A 426 15.79 -26.21 -3.00
CA ASN A 426 15.96 -24.85 -2.54
C ASN A 426 14.73 -24.01 -2.92
N ILE A 427 13.79 -23.87 -1.97
CA ILE A 427 12.54 -23.15 -2.21
C ILE A 427 12.79 -21.68 -2.50
N GLU A 428 13.70 -21.00 -1.81
CA GLU A 428 13.95 -19.58 -2.05
C GLU A 428 14.43 -19.33 -3.48
N ARG A 429 15.34 -20.18 -3.99
CA ARG A 429 15.83 -20.14 -5.38
C ARG A 429 14.73 -20.51 -6.38
N ASP A 430 14.04 -21.62 -6.16
CA ASP A 430 13.18 -22.25 -7.18
C ASP A 430 11.76 -21.69 -7.19
N ARG A 431 11.37 -20.92 -6.16
CA ARG A 431 10.01 -20.38 -5.99
C ARG A 431 9.53 -19.59 -7.19
N GLY A 432 10.37 -18.77 -7.80
CA GLY A 432 10.01 -17.99 -9.00
C GLY A 432 9.56 -18.91 -10.14
N THR A 433 10.36 -19.93 -10.44
CA THR A 433 10.08 -20.92 -11.48
C THR A 433 8.86 -21.79 -11.16
N ILE A 434 8.69 -22.22 -9.91
CA ILE A 434 7.52 -23.00 -9.46
C ILE A 434 6.24 -22.16 -9.62
N LEU A 435 6.29 -20.87 -9.27
CA LEU A 435 5.17 -19.94 -9.48
C LEU A 435 4.96 -19.57 -10.95
N GLU A 436 6.00 -19.58 -11.78
CA GLU A 436 5.85 -19.34 -13.22
C GLU A 436 5.21 -20.53 -13.93
N ARG A 437 5.51 -21.77 -13.51
CA ARG A 437 4.79 -22.98 -13.93
C ARG A 437 3.30 -22.94 -13.57
N TYR A 438 2.97 -22.31 -12.45
CA TYR A 438 1.59 -21.99 -12.07
C TYR A 438 0.86 -21.17 -13.15
N ASN A 439 1.61 -20.33 -13.87
CA ASN A 439 1.09 -19.43 -14.89
C ASN A 439 1.17 -20.00 -16.30
N THR A 440 1.99 -21.01 -16.62
CA THR A 440 2.11 -21.52 -18.00
C THR A 440 0.84 -22.21 -18.50
N ASN A 441 0.16 -23.01 -17.65
CA ASN A 441 -1.15 -23.60 -17.98
C ASN A 441 -2.27 -22.55 -18.07
N PHE A 442 -2.20 -21.48 -17.26
CA PHE A 442 -3.13 -20.34 -17.36
C PHE A 442 -2.87 -19.51 -18.62
N LYS A 443 -1.59 -19.22 -18.94
CA LYS A 443 -1.15 -18.49 -20.13
C LYS A 443 -1.60 -19.21 -21.40
N ALA A 444 -1.45 -20.54 -21.48
CA ALA A 444 -1.91 -21.32 -22.64
C ALA A 444 -3.42 -21.20 -22.92
N ASN A 445 -4.23 -20.98 -21.88
CA ASN A 445 -5.68 -20.77 -21.95
C ASN A 445 -6.10 -19.30 -21.78
N SER A 446 -5.15 -18.38 -21.74
CA SER A 446 -5.43 -16.97 -21.54
C SER A 446 -6.11 -16.35 -22.75
N VAL A 447 -6.84 -15.26 -22.52
CA VAL A 447 -7.43 -14.47 -23.59
C VAL A 447 -6.37 -13.86 -24.51
N ALA A 448 -5.20 -13.47 -24.00
CA ALA A 448 -4.09 -12.99 -24.81
C ALA A 448 -3.59 -14.05 -25.82
N ILE A 449 -3.47 -15.31 -25.39
CA ILE A 449 -2.98 -16.40 -26.25
C ILE A 449 -4.09 -17.00 -27.13
N LYS A 450 -5.29 -17.21 -26.60
CA LYS A 450 -6.42 -17.80 -27.34
C LYS A 450 -7.12 -16.79 -28.26
N LYS A 451 -7.11 -15.50 -27.92
CA LYS A 451 -7.71 -14.41 -28.69
C LYS A 451 -6.70 -13.25 -28.95
N PRO A 452 -5.56 -13.51 -29.63
CA PRO A 452 -4.45 -12.56 -29.79
C PRO A 452 -4.79 -11.31 -30.64
N ILE A 453 -5.83 -11.37 -31.46
CA ILE A 453 -6.32 -10.20 -32.21
C ILE A 453 -7.32 -9.41 -31.35
N GLY A 454 -8.20 -10.12 -30.65
CA GLY A 454 -9.16 -9.52 -29.74
C GLY A 454 -8.51 -8.69 -28.63
N ILE A 455 -7.35 -9.15 -28.11
CA ILE A 455 -6.65 -8.47 -27.02
C ILE A 455 -6.17 -7.06 -27.35
N ARG A 456 -6.02 -6.73 -28.64
CA ARG A 456 -5.67 -5.37 -29.07
C ARG A 456 -6.74 -4.33 -28.72
N LYS A 457 -7.93 -4.79 -28.38
CA LYS A 457 -9.01 -3.96 -27.86
C LYS A 457 -8.88 -3.73 -26.35
N TRP A 458 -7.90 -4.29 -25.65
CA TRP A 458 -7.77 -4.12 -24.20
C TRP A 458 -7.43 -2.68 -23.85
N ASP A 459 -8.24 -2.04 -23.01
CA ASP A 459 -7.98 -0.68 -22.54
C ASP A 459 -7.04 -0.71 -21.32
N TYR A 460 -5.74 -0.57 -21.58
CA TYR A 460 -4.71 -0.57 -20.52
C TYR A 460 -4.86 0.60 -19.53
N SER A 461 -5.48 1.71 -19.95
CA SER A 461 -5.67 2.87 -19.07
C SER A 461 -6.77 2.61 -18.04
N LYS A 462 -7.85 1.93 -18.44
CA LYS A 462 -9.01 1.65 -17.58
C LYS A 462 -8.92 0.33 -16.82
N ASN A 463 -8.13 -0.63 -17.32
CA ASN A 463 -7.96 -1.93 -16.66
C ASN A 463 -6.79 -1.99 -15.66
N GLY A 464 -6.01 -0.91 -15.51
CA GLY A 464 -4.88 -0.85 -14.57
C GLY A 464 -3.84 -1.94 -14.81
N ASN A 465 -3.28 -2.51 -13.73
CA ASN A 465 -2.20 -3.52 -13.78
C ASN A 465 -2.68 -4.96 -14.09
N VAL A 466 -3.91 -5.12 -14.59
CA VAL A 466 -4.40 -6.46 -14.95
C VAL A 466 -3.72 -6.94 -16.23
N ASP A 467 -2.99 -8.05 -16.14
CA ASP A 467 -2.30 -8.67 -17.27
C ASP A 467 -3.25 -9.63 -18.00
N PRO A 468 -3.60 -9.39 -19.28
CA PRO A 468 -4.50 -10.27 -20.00
C PRO A 468 -3.96 -11.69 -20.24
N ASN A 469 -2.66 -11.92 -20.06
CA ASN A 469 -2.06 -13.25 -20.11
C ASN A 469 -2.43 -14.12 -18.89
N THR A 470 -3.03 -13.54 -17.86
CA THR A 470 -3.46 -14.26 -16.66
C THR A 470 -4.96 -14.55 -16.64
N ILE A 471 -5.71 -14.00 -17.58
CA ILE A 471 -7.17 -14.11 -17.62
C ILE A 471 -7.60 -15.22 -18.58
N PRO A 472 -8.28 -16.29 -18.12
CA PRO A 472 -8.78 -17.35 -18.98
C PRO A 472 -9.76 -16.85 -20.05
N VAL A 473 -9.72 -17.42 -21.25
CA VAL A 473 -10.61 -17.05 -22.36
C VAL A 473 -12.11 -17.28 -22.05
N SER A 474 -12.43 -18.17 -21.11
CA SER A 474 -13.79 -18.46 -20.63
C SER A 474 -14.22 -17.57 -19.46
N SER A 475 -13.42 -16.58 -19.07
CA SER A 475 -13.73 -15.72 -17.93
C SER A 475 -14.98 -14.88 -18.19
N LYS A 476 -15.90 -14.88 -17.22
CA LYS A 476 -17.09 -14.01 -17.20
C LYS A 476 -16.78 -12.60 -16.67
N LYS A 477 -15.55 -12.37 -16.19
CA LYS A 477 -15.14 -11.06 -15.68
C LYS A 477 -15.21 -10.03 -16.80
N ARG A 478 -15.75 -8.86 -16.45
CA ARG A 478 -15.91 -7.72 -17.36
C ARG A 478 -14.69 -6.81 -17.24
N PHE A 479 -14.21 -6.35 -18.39
CA PHE A 479 -13.10 -5.42 -18.51
C PHE A 479 -13.46 -4.33 -19.52
N PHE A 480 -12.71 -3.24 -19.49
CA PHE A 480 -12.84 -2.15 -20.45
C PHE A 480 -12.11 -2.49 -21.74
N TRP A 481 -12.78 -2.24 -22.85
CA TRP A 481 -12.27 -2.46 -24.19
C TRP A 481 -12.40 -1.18 -24.99
N LYS A 482 -11.43 -0.93 -25.87
CA LYS A 482 -11.37 0.20 -26.79
C LYS A 482 -11.06 -0.30 -28.19
N CYS A 483 -11.95 -0.02 -29.13
CA CYS A 483 -11.73 -0.42 -30.51
C CYS A 483 -10.61 0.44 -31.12
N PRO A 484 -9.50 -0.15 -31.59
CA PRO A 484 -8.41 0.63 -32.20
C PRO A 484 -8.82 1.26 -33.54
N THR A 485 -9.88 0.75 -34.19
CA THR A 485 -10.34 1.23 -35.50
C THR A 485 -11.28 2.43 -35.41
N CYS A 486 -12.26 2.42 -34.51
CA CYS A 486 -13.27 3.50 -34.40
C CYS A 486 -13.25 4.25 -33.07
N GLY A 487 -12.36 3.88 -32.14
CA GLY A 487 -12.28 4.48 -30.81
C GLY A 487 -13.44 4.13 -29.87
N TYR A 488 -14.43 3.34 -30.29
CA TYR A 488 -15.55 2.95 -29.44
C TYR A 488 -15.08 2.18 -28.20
N GLU A 489 -15.50 2.65 -27.03
CA GLU A 489 -15.18 2.07 -25.73
C GLU A 489 -16.40 1.35 -25.14
N TRP A 490 -16.19 0.18 -24.54
CA TRP A 490 -17.25 -0.57 -23.86
C TRP A 490 -16.71 -1.42 -22.72
N GLU A 491 -17.58 -1.78 -21.78
CA GLU A 491 -17.27 -2.75 -20.72
C GLU A 491 -17.94 -4.10 -21.05
N GLY A 492 -17.19 -5.19 -21.06
CA GLY A 492 -17.72 -6.50 -21.46
C GLY A 492 -16.91 -7.69 -20.96
N ALA A 493 -17.57 -8.85 -20.88
CA ALA A 493 -16.95 -10.09 -20.42
C ALA A 493 -15.93 -10.65 -21.42
N VAL A 494 -14.85 -11.27 -20.91
CA VAL A 494 -13.78 -11.87 -21.73
C VAL A 494 -14.28 -13.02 -22.62
N GLU A 495 -15.19 -13.84 -22.11
CA GLU A 495 -15.81 -14.93 -22.89
C GLU A 495 -16.48 -14.41 -24.17
N ASN A 496 -17.05 -13.20 -24.12
CA ASN A 496 -17.74 -12.55 -25.24
C ASN A 496 -16.81 -11.77 -26.18
N LEU A 497 -15.50 -11.70 -25.89
CA LEU A 497 -14.55 -11.01 -26.77
C LEU A 497 -14.44 -11.69 -28.13
N THR A 498 -14.59 -10.94 -29.22
CA THR A 498 -14.33 -11.47 -30.57
C THR A 498 -12.83 -11.41 -30.88
N ASN A 499 -12.29 -12.48 -31.49
CA ASN A 499 -10.88 -12.53 -31.92
C ASN A 499 -10.67 -11.88 -33.30
N THR A 500 -11.28 -10.71 -33.50
CA THR A 500 -11.18 -9.90 -34.72
C THR A 500 -10.62 -8.53 -34.36
N THR A 501 -10.20 -7.75 -35.36
CA THR A 501 -9.81 -6.33 -35.14
C THR A 501 -11.02 -5.42 -34.97
N THR A 502 -12.15 -5.76 -35.61
CA THR A 502 -13.39 -4.98 -35.61
C THR A 502 -14.20 -5.19 -34.33
N CYS A 503 -14.76 -4.11 -33.78
CA CYS A 503 -15.75 -4.18 -32.70
C CYS A 503 -17.16 -4.34 -33.26
N VAL A 504 -18.13 -4.68 -32.40
CA VAL A 504 -19.54 -4.81 -32.79
C VAL A 504 -20.07 -3.56 -33.47
N LYS A 505 -19.63 -2.36 -33.07
CA LYS A 505 -20.06 -1.10 -33.69
C LYS A 505 -19.55 -0.98 -35.13
N CYS A 506 -18.27 -1.27 -35.39
CA CYS A 506 -17.69 -1.30 -36.74
C CYS A 506 -18.38 -2.32 -37.67
N VAL A 507 -18.79 -3.47 -37.11
CA VAL A 507 -19.47 -4.52 -37.87
C VAL A 507 -20.88 -4.07 -38.28
N HIS A 508 -21.63 -3.42 -37.37
CA HIS A 508 -22.97 -2.92 -37.66
C HIS A 508 -22.98 -1.63 -38.51
N SER A 509 -21.91 -0.83 -38.46
CA SER A 509 -21.85 0.46 -39.15
C SER A 509 -21.25 0.41 -40.56
N GLY A 510 -20.88 -0.77 -41.08
CA GLY A 510 -20.35 -0.93 -42.45
C GLY A 510 -19.06 -0.15 -42.75
N ALA A 511 -18.26 0.20 -41.74
CA ALA A 511 -17.07 1.04 -41.91
C ALA A 511 -15.98 0.31 -42.72
N ILE A 512 -15.57 0.93 -43.84
CA ILE A 512 -14.50 0.47 -44.73
C ILE A 512 -13.17 0.42 -43.97
N ILE A 513 -12.48 -0.71 -44.10
CA ILE A 513 -11.28 -1.07 -43.35
C ILE A 513 -10.03 -0.64 -44.15
N ASP A 514 -9.24 0.30 -43.64
CA ASP A 514 -7.86 0.49 -44.10
C ASP A 514 -6.94 -0.48 -43.33
N ASN A 515 -6.58 -1.58 -43.97
CA ASN A 515 -5.81 -2.70 -43.39
C ASN A 515 -4.38 -2.80 -43.99
N THR A 516 -3.89 -1.78 -44.68
CA THR A 516 -2.92 -1.98 -45.77
C THR A 516 -1.43 -2.04 -45.39
N LYS A 517 -1.01 -1.90 -44.12
CA LYS A 517 0.45 -1.85 -43.80
C LYS A 517 1.06 -2.98 -42.98
N ALA A 518 0.32 -3.77 -42.21
CA ALA A 518 0.91 -4.75 -41.27
C ALA A 518 0.47 -6.22 -41.48
N TYR A 519 -0.43 -6.50 -42.43
CA TYR A 519 -1.04 -7.83 -42.61
C TYR A 519 -1.07 -8.30 -44.06
N SER A 520 -0.22 -7.74 -44.90
CA SER A 520 -0.19 -8.08 -46.31
C SER A 520 0.37 -9.49 -46.57
N LEU A 521 -0.04 -10.09 -47.68
CA LEU A 521 0.52 -11.33 -48.19
C LEU A 521 2.03 -11.18 -48.45
N ALA A 522 2.46 -9.97 -48.86
CA ALA A 522 3.85 -9.67 -49.15
C ALA A 522 4.75 -9.69 -47.91
N GLU A 523 4.31 -9.09 -46.81
CA GLU A 523 5.09 -9.00 -45.58
C GLU A 523 5.15 -10.34 -44.84
N GLN A 524 4.06 -11.11 -44.83
CA GLN A 524 3.99 -12.35 -44.04
C GLN A 524 4.51 -13.58 -44.78
N TYR A 525 4.36 -13.61 -46.11
CA TYR A 525 4.72 -14.78 -46.93
C TYR A 525 5.55 -14.39 -48.15
N PRO A 526 6.71 -13.73 -47.99
CA PRO A 526 7.56 -13.31 -49.09
C PRO A 526 8.03 -14.48 -49.97
N ASN A 527 8.18 -15.67 -49.38
CA ASN A 527 8.53 -16.88 -50.12
C ASN A 527 7.39 -17.41 -51.02
N VAL A 528 6.13 -17.12 -50.68
CA VAL A 528 4.97 -17.50 -51.52
C VAL A 528 4.88 -16.57 -52.73
N LEU A 529 5.29 -15.31 -52.60
CA LEU A 529 5.33 -14.35 -53.72
C LEU A 529 6.35 -14.69 -54.80
N LYS A 530 7.34 -15.55 -54.52
CA LYS A 530 8.24 -16.09 -55.55
C LYS A 530 7.50 -16.88 -56.62
N GLU A 531 6.29 -17.36 -56.32
CA GLU A 531 5.44 -18.07 -57.25
C GLU A 531 4.22 -17.24 -57.67
N TRP A 532 4.19 -15.93 -57.40
CA TRP A 532 3.12 -15.04 -57.85
C TRP A 532 3.29 -14.70 -59.33
N ASP A 533 2.23 -14.85 -60.13
CA ASP A 533 2.26 -14.45 -61.54
C ASP A 533 1.88 -12.97 -61.68
N TYR A 534 2.88 -12.09 -61.73
CA TYR A 534 2.66 -10.63 -61.86
C TYR A 534 2.03 -10.23 -63.20
N ASN A 535 2.24 -11.03 -64.26
CA ASN A 535 1.69 -10.73 -65.59
C ASN A 535 0.20 -11.08 -65.68
N LYS A 536 -0.27 -12.10 -64.96
CA LYS A 536 -1.69 -12.48 -64.92
C LYS A 536 -2.48 -11.83 -63.79
N ASN A 537 -1.79 -11.27 -62.78
CA ASN A 537 -2.39 -10.59 -61.64
C ASN A 537 -2.19 -9.05 -61.67
N GLN A 538 -2.08 -8.43 -62.84
CA GLN A 538 -1.71 -7.00 -63.00
C GLN A 538 -2.57 -6.01 -62.18
N ASN A 539 -3.83 -6.35 -61.90
CA ASN A 539 -4.76 -5.50 -61.13
C ASN A 539 -4.78 -5.84 -59.63
N LEU A 540 -3.83 -6.61 -59.13
CA LEU A 540 -3.79 -7.11 -57.76
C LEU A 540 -2.43 -6.81 -57.13
N ASP A 541 -2.43 -5.98 -56.09
CA ASP A 541 -1.24 -5.73 -55.29
C ASP A 541 -1.18 -6.70 -54.09
N PRO A 542 -0.17 -7.58 -53.99
CA PRO A 542 0.02 -8.45 -52.83
C PRO A 542 0.14 -7.72 -51.49
N LYS A 543 0.55 -6.43 -51.49
CA LYS A 543 0.59 -5.58 -50.29
C LYS A 543 -0.81 -5.19 -49.78
N SER A 544 -1.81 -5.26 -50.66
CA SER A 544 -3.22 -4.97 -50.35
C SER A 544 -4.06 -6.21 -50.02
N LEU A 545 -3.47 -7.42 -50.14
CA LEU A 545 -4.17 -8.69 -49.99
C LEU A 545 -3.71 -9.45 -48.74
N THR A 546 -4.60 -10.20 -48.10
CA THR A 546 -4.28 -10.94 -46.86
C THR A 546 -4.05 -12.43 -47.11
N PRO A 547 -3.19 -13.11 -46.31
CA PRO A 547 -2.91 -14.56 -46.45
C PRO A 547 -4.12 -15.48 -46.30
N GLY A 548 -5.18 -15.03 -45.63
CA GLY A 548 -6.42 -15.79 -45.44
C GLY A 548 -7.45 -15.62 -46.55
N SER A 549 -7.15 -14.84 -47.59
CA SER A 549 -8.09 -14.49 -48.65
C SER A 549 -8.49 -15.71 -49.51
N ASN A 550 -9.78 -15.86 -49.78
CA ASN A 550 -10.29 -16.83 -50.75
C ASN A 550 -10.16 -16.36 -52.21
N LYS A 551 -9.63 -15.14 -52.44
CA LYS A 551 -9.44 -14.59 -53.78
C LYS A 551 -8.53 -15.51 -54.59
N LYS A 552 -9.03 -15.97 -55.74
CA LYS A 552 -8.27 -16.75 -56.71
C LYS A 552 -7.31 -15.83 -57.46
N VAL A 553 -6.07 -16.27 -57.55
CA VAL A 553 -4.98 -15.56 -58.22
C VAL A 553 -4.14 -16.57 -59.00
N TRP A 554 -3.39 -16.08 -59.96
CA TRP A 554 -2.49 -16.90 -60.76
C TRP A 554 -1.15 -17.09 -60.05
N TRP A 555 -0.72 -18.34 -60.00
CA TRP A 555 0.57 -18.77 -59.47
C TRP A 555 1.41 -19.37 -60.59
N LYS A 556 2.73 -19.18 -60.54
CA LYS A 556 3.71 -19.75 -61.46
C LYS A 556 4.75 -20.54 -60.69
N CYS A 557 4.90 -21.82 -61.01
CA CYS A 557 5.73 -22.70 -60.19
C CYS A 557 7.20 -22.37 -60.40
N SER A 558 7.91 -22.11 -59.31
CA SER A 558 9.35 -21.86 -59.33
C SER A 558 10.17 -23.07 -59.82
N LYS A 559 9.62 -24.28 -59.75
CA LYS A 559 10.32 -25.54 -60.08
C LYS A 559 10.08 -26.03 -61.51
N CYS A 560 8.83 -26.04 -61.96
CA CYS A 560 8.46 -26.62 -63.26
C CYS A 560 7.86 -25.60 -64.24
N GLY A 561 7.77 -24.33 -63.86
CA GLY A 561 7.19 -23.27 -64.69
C GLY A 561 5.68 -23.35 -64.89
N PHE A 562 5.00 -24.40 -64.41
CA PHE A 562 3.57 -24.57 -64.56
C PHE A 562 2.80 -23.44 -63.88
N GLU A 563 1.86 -22.85 -64.61
CA GLU A 563 1.00 -21.77 -64.14
C GLU A 563 -0.38 -22.33 -63.77
N TRP A 564 -0.91 -21.95 -62.60
CA TRP A 564 -2.22 -22.41 -62.13
C TRP A 564 -2.96 -21.36 -61.33
N GLU A 565 -4.28 -21.44 -61.35
CA GLU A 565 -5.14 -20.60 -60.52
C GLU A 565 -5.44 -21.29 -59.18
N SER A 566 -5.27 -20.59 -58.06
CA SER A 566 -5.70 -21.06 -56.74
C SER A 566 -5.93 -19.90 -55.79
N SER A 567 -6.72 -20.13 -54.73
CA SER A 567 -6.91 -19.10 -53.71
C SER A 567 -5.67 -18.88 -52.86
N ILE A 568 -5.44 -17.65 -52.41
CA ILE A 568 -4.32 -17.26 -51.54
C ILE A 568 -4.28 -18.13 -50.28
N LYS A 569 -5.42 -18.31 -49.61
CA LYS A 569 -5.56 -19.17 -48.42
C LYS A 569 -5.10 -20.61 -48.67
N VAL A 570 -5.44 -21.20 -49.82
CA VAL A 570 -5.06 -22.58 -50.15
C VAL A 570 -3.56 -22.67 -50.41
N ARG A 571 -2.99 -21.70 -51.14
CA ARG A 571 -1.54 -21.67 -51.43
C ARG A 571 -0.70 -21.50 -50.16
N VAL A 572 -1.13 -20.62 -49.25
CA VAL A 572 -0.45 -20.36 -47.97
C VAL A 572 -0.49 -21.56 -47.02
N LYS A 573 -1.56 -22.37 -47.06
CA LYS A 573 -1.68 -23.62 -46.28
C LYS A 573 -0.75 -24.76 -46.71
N GLY A 574 0.09 -24.54 -47.73
CA GLY A 574 1.09 -25.51 -48.18
C GLY A 574 0.69 -26.37 -49.38
N HIS A 575 -0.48 -26.12 -49.99
CA HIS A 575 -0.83 -26.75 -51.27
C HIS A 575 -0.03 -26.08 -52.40
N GLY A 576 1.02 -26.76 -52.86
CA GLY A 576 1.92 -26.30 -53.92
C GLY A 576 1.41 -26.59 -55.33
N CYS A 577 2.33 -26.49 -56.31
CA CYS A 577 2.02 -26.73 -57.72
C CYS A 577 1.36 -28.11 -57.96
N PRO A 578 0.17 -28.15 -58.60
CA PRO A 578 -0.53 -29.41 -58.87
C PRO A 578 0.25 -30.32 -59.82
N GLN A 579 0.96 -29.76 -60.80
CA GLN A 579 1.76 -30.55 -61.74
C GLN A 579 2.94 -31.25 -61.05
N CYS A 580 3.67 -30.56 -60.17
CA CYS A 580 4.69 -31.20 -59.34
C CYS A 580 4.09 -32.24 -58.38
N GLY A 581 2.87 -32.01 -57.88
CA GLY A 581 2.13 -32.99 -57.08
C GLY A 581 1.84 -34.28 -57.85
N ILE A 582 1.37 -34.16 -59.09
CA ILE A 582 1.11 -35.30 -59.99
C ILE A 582 2.41 -36.04 -60.32
N GLN A 583 3.50 -35.33 -60.62
CA GLN A 583 4.80 -35.96 -60.88
C GLN A 583 5.33 -36.73 -59.67
N ARG A 584 5.23 -36.17 -58.45
CA ARG A 584 5.60 -36.89 -57.23
C ARG A 584 4.73 -38.12 -56.98
N ALA A 585 3.42 -38.00 -57.21
CA ALA A 585 2.49 -39.12 -57.05
C ALA A 585 2.73 -40.23 -58.10
N ARG A 586 3.19 -39.88 -59.31
CA ARG A 586 3.62 -40.84 -60.34
C ARG A 586 4.94 -41.50 -59.97
N ALA A 587 5.92 -40.74 -59.47
CA ALA A 587 7.21 -41.26 -59.02
C ALA A 587 7.07 -42.18 -57.79
N SER A 588 6.16 -41.88 -56.86
CA SER A 588 5.91 -42.73 -55.69
C SER A 588 5.17 -44.03 -56.01
N LYS A 589 4.69 -44.22 -57.26
CA LYS A 589 3.89 -45.37 -57.68
C LYS A 589 4.73 -46.58 -58.11
N PHE A 590 6.05 -46.45 -58.15
CA PHE A 590 6.99 -47.48 -58.62
C PHE A 590 8.08 -47.74 -57.58
N LYS A 591 7.67 -48.09 -56.35
CA LYS A 591 8.63 -48.67 -55.40
C LYS A 591 8.97 -50.08 -55.86
N LYS A 592 10.27 -50.35 -55.99
CA LYS A 592 10.75 -51.69 -56.28
C LYS A 592 10.39 -52.61 -55.13
N ILE A 593 10.04 -53.85 -55.44
CA ILE A 593 9.72 -54.87 -54.46
C ILE A 593 10.50 -56.14 -54.76
N LEU A 594 10.95 -56.82 -53.72
CA LEU A 594 11.67 -58.08 -53.80
C LEU A 594 10.75 -59.21 -53.35
N ASN A 595 10.71 -60.28 -54.12
CA ASN A 595 10.26 -61.58 -53.63
C ASN A 595 11.45 -62.27 -52.93
N ILE A 596 11.34 -62.47 -51.62
CA ILE A 596 12.48 -62.87 -50.78
C ILE A 596 12.98 -64.28 -51.14
N GLU A 597 12.08 -65.18 -51.51
CA GLU A 597 12.41 -66.57 -51.84
C GLU A 597 13.07 -66.69 -53.21
N THR A 598 12.54 -66.02 -54.22
CA THR A 598 13.02 -66.15 -55.61
C THR A 598 14.13 -65.18 -55.95
N LYS A 599 14.39 -64.19 -55.08
CA LYS A 599 15.34 -63.08 -55.28
C LYS A 599 15.02 -62.19 -56.48
N GLU A 600 13.80 -62.26 -57.01
CA GLU A 600 13.38 -61.42 -58.13
C GLU A 600 12.92 -60.03 -57.67
N VAL A 601 13.48 -59.00 -58.31
CA VAL A 601 13.12 -57.60 -58.07
C VAL A 601 12.18 -57.12 -59.15
N PHE A 602 11.03 -56.59 -58.74
CA PHE A 602 10.02 -56.01 -59.62
C PHE A 602 10.01 -54.50 -59.50
N ASN A 603 9.80 -53.80 -60.61
CA ASN A 603 9.71 -52.33 -60.62
C ASN A 603 8.36 -51.83 -60.10
N SER A 604 7.38 -52.73 -59.91
CA SER A 604 6.10 -52.41 -59.29
C SER A 604 5.38 -53.65 -58.75
N ILE A 605 4.41 -53.43 -57.85
CA ILE A 605 3.46 -54.46 -57.39
C ILE A 605 2.64 -55.04 -58.55
N ILE A 606 2.44 -54.29 -59.63
CA ILE A 606 1.69 -54.74 -60.81
C ILE A 606 2.44 -55.85 -61.53
N GLU A 607 3.73 -55.64 -61.78
CA GLU A 607 4.62 -56.60 -62.46
C GLU A 607 4.71 -57.93 -61.68
N ALA A 608 4.86 -57.84 -60.35
CA ALA A 608 4.87 -59.02 -59.48
C ALA A 608 3.50 -59.74 -59.46
N SER A 609 2.41 -58.98 -59.41
CA SER A 609 1.04 -59.50 -59.40
C SER A 609 0.72 -60.28 -60.68
N GLU A 610 1.14 -59.79 -61.83
CA GLU A 610 0.92 -60.42 -63.13
C GLU A 610 1.78 -61.68 -63.30
N LYS A 611 3.06 -61.64 -62.88
CA LYS A 611 3.95 -62.79 -62.99
C LYS A 611 3.52 -63.97 -62.12
N TYR A 612 3.16 -63.71 -60.86
CA TYR A 612 2.80 -64.75 -59.91
C TYR A 612 1.29 -65.04 -59.85
N ASN A 613 0.49 -64.30 -60.62
CA ASN A 613 -0.98 -64.35 -60.58
C ASN A 613 -1.54 -64.16 -59.15
N ILE A 614 -0.98 -63.20 -58.40
CA ILE A 614 -1.37 -62.89 -57.01
C ILE A 614 -2.11 -61.56 -57.00
N GLY A 615 -3.17 -61.43 -56.21
CA GLY A 615 -3.87 -60.16 -56.03
C GLY A 615 -2.95 -59.03 -55.53
N ARG A 616 -2.96 -57.88 -56.22
CA ARG A 616 -2.16 -56.69 -55.90
C ARG A 616 -2.33 -56.24 -54.44
N THR A 617 -3.54 -56.36 -53.90
CA THR A 617 -3.88 -56.05 -52.50
C THR A 617 -3.25 -57.03 -51.52
N SER A 618 -3.10 -58.30 -51.88
CA SER A 618 -2.44 -59.32 -51.06
C SER A 618 -0.94 -59.03 -50.92
N ILE A 619 -0.27 -58.72 -52.03
CA ILE A 619 1.15 -58.30 -52.02
C ILE A 619 1.31 -57.02 -51.18
N THR A 620 0.42 -56.05 -51.35
CA THR A 620 0.41 -54.80 -50.55
C THR A 620 0.19 -55.07 -49.06
N SER A 621 -0.66 -56.02 -48.70
CA SER A 621 -0.91 -56.42 -47.31
C SER A 621 0.33 -57.06 -46.68
N CYS A 622 1.05 -57.88 -47.45
CA CYS A 622 2.32 -58.48 -47.06
C CYS A 622 3.42 -57.41 -46.83
N LEU A 623 3.63 -56.52 -47.80
CA LEU A 623 4.61 -55.42 -47.72
C LEU A 623 4.38 -54.45 -46.55
N ASN A 624 3.12 -54.31 -46.11
CA ASN A 624 2.77 -53.45 -44.97
C ASN A 624 2.69 -54.21 -43.63
N GLY A 625 3.15 -55.47 -43.59
CA GLY A 625 3.18 -56.30 -42.38
C GLY A 625 1.81 -56.75 -41.87
N ARG A 626 0.74 -56.60 -42.66
CA ARG A 626 -0.63 -57.02 -42.29
C ARG A 626 -0.89 -58.50 -42.59
N SER A 627 -0.09 -59.10 -43.47
CA SER A 627 -0.14 -60.53 -43.80
C SER A 627 1.28 -61.07 -43.87
N LYS A 628 1.50 -62.32 -43.44
CA LYS A 628 2.86 -62.89 -43.43
C LYS A 628 3.38 -63.18 -44.83
N THR A 629 2.52 -63.66 -45.73
CA THR A 629 2.86 -63.99 -47.12
C THR A 629 1.77 -63.53 -48.08
N ALA A 630 2.10 -63.42 -49.37
CA ALA A 630 1.14 -63.29 -50.46
C ALA A 630 1.51 -64.30 -51.56
N GLY A 631 0.55 -65.16 -51.91
CA GLY A 631 0.76 -66.26 -52.86
C GLY A 631 1.81 -67.29 -52.45
N GLY A 632 2.09 -67.42 -51.13
CA GLY A 632 3.12 -68.30 -50.60
C GLY A 632 4.51 -67.67 -50.43
N TYR A 633 4.69 -66.42 -50.86
CA TYR A 633 5.98 -65.71 -50.84
C TYR A 633 6.01 -64.56 -49.83
N HIS A 634 7.19 -64.21 -49.35
CA HIS A 634 7.44 -62.99 -48.58
C HIS A 634 7.91 -61.86 -49.49
N TRP A 635 7.45 -60.64 -49.19
CA TRP A 635 7.66 -59.47 -50.02
C TRP A 635 8.23 -58.33 -49.18
N GLU A 636 9.24 -57.64 -49.70
CA GLU A 636 9.82 -56.45 -49.08
C GLU A 636 10.00 -55.31 -50.10
N TYR A 637 10.01 -54.07 -49.62
CA TYR A 637 10.38 -52.93 -50.45
C TYR A 637 11.89 -52.90 -50.64
N VAL A 638 12.32 -52.61 -51.86
CA VAL A 638 13.72 -52.35 -52.19
C VAL A 638 13.88 -50.83 -52.33
N ASP A 639 14.84 -50.27 -51.61
CA ASP A 639 15.18 -48.84 -51.68
C ASP A 639 15.80 -48.45 -53.03
#